data_AF-A0A815PNN9-F1
#
_entry.id   AF-A0A815PNN9-F1
#
_cell.length_a   1.000
_cell.length_b   1.000
_cell.length_c   1.000
_cell.angle_alpha   90.00
_cell.angle_beta   90.00
_cell.angle_gamma   90.00
#
_symmetry.space_group_name_H-M   'P 1'
#
loop_
_entity.id
_entity.type
_entity.pdbx_description
1 polymer ?
#
loop_
_entity_poly.entity_id
_entity_poly.type
_entity_poly.pdbx_seq_one_letter_code
_entity_poly.pdbx_strand_id
1 'polypeptide(L)'
;MVDYIKHEIKETTDLVTLADLFVKMGEYERAKIYYMKFESELSSDDINRKRVFDGLSSLADIEGNYLISMNKYSKAHECFNEQLELCKNLPSHHPQYGKCYANIANLNELEGQKHLALENYQKAYKVYMQSLPAYHPDTTKVEQSIENLSSQNKTILPSFDGQNILQTIETSEEKLETNKNTETFLIVWLDAHVNKTQDNEKTYNALRSSVNYIQIFDNLQEGEAYIRSIEREKIVLIVSGGYGREIVPRIHDLIQVNCIYVYCYDKARHEEWSKDFSKIRSIITKRRQLIDEITEDQKIRNLTEDTVPMSILNRTAVAKETTAKDISKEMGSILWFQLLIDVLLRMTHTNDAKTELIQTWRENYMGNSSELRIIEEFESQFKRDKAVWWYTRQSSLYRILNKALREQSIDTIFAFRFFLTELSKQVSQIYHSYMNHIKLVGIQSNDKNIIHVYRGQVIAKEELEHMQASIGGFISINSFFSTSRSKTKARQFAKQSTVTENLNRVLFQIEIDPYLPTKPFADIEGISYYPGEQEILFMLGSIFRINKIDYDDQDALWILSMSLCSENDFELKELFVYLKKDIGEETSMVTLGNLLVQMGEYDKAERVFLRIKHREGLIEVAEQKGNFHLAMKRYKYAIDHYKNALELRRELLPVSHPDIAKSYSSIAMAYEFWKQHAKAIDYYQCSIEQYKRTMKDNHPLVIQTKNNLLRLQERKNH
;
A
#
# COMPACT_ATOMS: atom_id res chain seq x y z
N MET A 1 -2.98 13.08 29.31
CA MET A 1 -4.43 12.87 29.11
C MET A 1 -4.93 11.71 29.95
N VAL A 2 -4.35 10.50 29.84
CA VAL A 2 -4.69 9.35 30.71
C VAL A 2 -4.54 9.67 32.21
N ASP A 3 -3.46 10.34 32.62
CA ASP A 3 -3.26 10.71 34.04
C ASP A 3 -4.21 11.81 34.53
N TYR A 4 -4.65 12.70 33.62
CA TYR A 4 -5.66 13.73 33.90
C TYR A 4 -7.04 13.08 34.10
N ILE A 5 -7.41 12.13 33.24
CA ILE A 5 -8.66 11.39 33.32
C ILE A 5 -8.70 10.51 34.58
N LYS A 6 -7.58 9.83 34.91
CA LYS A 6 -7.46 9.07 36.17
C LYS A 6 -7.57 9.94 37.42
N HIS A 7 -7.13 11.20 37.33
CA HIS A 7 -7.28 12.17 38.41
C HIS A 7 -8.74 12.63 38.54
N GLU A 8 -9.43 12.94 37.44
CA GLU A 8 -10.85 13.30 37.42
C GLU A 8 -11.73 12.17 37.99
N ILE A 9 -11.47 10.91 37.62
CA ILE A 9 -12.21 9.73 38.10
C ILE A 9 -12.14 9.58 39.63
N LYS A 10 -11.01 9.95 40.25
CA LYS A 10 -10.82 9.91 41.71
C LYS A 10 -11.62 10.99 42.44
N GLU A 11 -11.97 12.07 41.77
CA GLU A 11 -12.67 13.22 42.37
C GLU A 11 -14.18 13.24 42.05
N THR A 12 -14.64 12.52 41.03
CA THR A 12 -16.07 12.45 40.68
C THR A 12 -16.88 11.54 41.60
N THR A 13 -17.87 12.09 42.29
CA THR A 13 -18.86 11.35 43.10
C THR A 13 -20.16 11.02 42.35
N ASP A 14 -20.31 11.48 41.10
CA ASP A 14 -21.50 11.23 40.27
C ASP A 14 -21.31 10.00 39.37
N LEU A 15 -22.14 8.97 39.57
CA LEU A 15 -22.07 7.70 38.86
C LEU A 15 -22.30 7.86 37.34
N VAL A 16 -23.09 8.85 36.91
CA VAL A 16 -23.37 9.10 35.48
C VAL A 16 -22.16 9.71 34.79
N THR A 17 -21.54 10.72 35.42
CA THR A 17 -20.32 11.34 34.89
C THR A 17 -19.15 10.35 34.88
N LEU A 18 -19.09 9.45 35.86
CA LEU A 18 -18.14 8.35 35.88
C LEU A 18 -18.38 7.34 34.74
N ALA A 19 -19.63 6.99 34.46
CA ALA A 19 -20.00 6.14 33.32
C ALA A 19 -19.61 6.80 31.97
N ASP A 20 -19.90 8.10 31.78
CA ASP A 20 -19.51 8.87 30.59
C ASP A 20 -17.98 8.87 30.38
N LEU A 21 -17.20 8.92 31.47
CA LEU A 21 -15.73 8.84 31.45
C LEU A 21 -15.25 7.45 31.02
N PHE A 22 -15.88 6.37 31.51
CA PHE A 22 -15.56 5.01 31.06
C PHE A 22 -15.87 4.79 29.57
N VAL A 23 -16.95 5.39 29.04
CA VAL A 23 -17.24 5.39 27.59
C VAL A 23 -16.10 6.06 26.81
N LYS A 24 -15.61 7.22 27.26
CA LYS A 24 -14.49 7.93 26.60
C LYS A 24 -13.16 7.16 26.64
N MET A 25 -13.00 6.25 27.59
CA MET A 25 -11.83 5.37 27.70
C MET A 25 -11.98 4.04 26.93
N GLY A 26 -13.14 3.79 26.31
CA GLY A 26 -13.43 2.53 25.64
C GLY A 26 -13.75 1.36 26.59
N GLU A 27 -13.94 1.62 27.89
CA GLU A 27 -14.28 0.59 28.89
C GLU A 27 -15.81 0.39 29.00
N TYR A 28 -16.42 -0.07 27.90
CA TYR A 28 -17.88 -0.11 27.72
C TYR A 28 -18.63 -0.99 28.73
N GLU A 29 -18.07 -2.14 29.12
CA GLU A 29 -18.66 -3.04 30.13
C GLU A 29 -18.76 -2.38 31.50
N ARG A 30 -17.72 -1.62 31.88
CA ARG A 30 -17.74 -0.86 33.13
C ARG A 30 -18.73 0.29 33.05
N ALA A 31 -18.75 1.03 31.94
CA ALA A 31 -19.72 2.09 31.72
C ALA A 31 -21.17 1.58 31.86
N LYS A 32 -21.49 0.41 31.27
CA LYS A 32 -22.81 -0.24 31.35
C LYS A 32 -23.22 -0.53 32.80
N ILE A 33 -22.32 -1.11 33.60
CA ILE A 33 -22.57 -1.38 35.03
C ILE A 33 -22.92 -0.11 35.80
N TYR A 34 -22.19 0.99 35.57
CA TYR A 34 -22.42 2.26 36.27
C TYR A 34 -23.73 2.94 35.84
N TYR A 35 -24.07 2.92 34.55
CA TYR A 35 -25.37 3.41 34.08
C TYR A 35 -26.54 2.59 34.64
N MET A 36 -26.47 1.26 34.64
CA MET A 36 -27.53 0.38 35.17
C MET A 36 -27.68 0.52 36.70
N LYS A 37 -26.57 0.68 37.43
CA LYS A 37 -26.61 0.91 38.87
C LYS A 37 -27.32 2.23 39.20
N PHE A 38 -27.04 3.28 38.46
CA PHE A 38 -27.71 4.57 38.63
C PHE A 38 -29.18 4.55 38.17
N GLU A 39 -29.52 3.77 37.13
CA GLU A 39 -30.91 3.55 36.70
C GLU A 39 -31.80 3.02 37.83
N SER A 40 -31.28 2.08 38.64
CA SER A 40 -32.02 1.47 39.75
C SER A 40 -32.31 2.39 40.94
N GLU A 41 -31.68 3.57 41.00
CA GLU A 41 -31.75 4.52 42.12
C GLU A 41 -32.63 5.77 41.83
N LEU A 42 -33.24 5.87 40.63
CA LEU A 42 -33.96 7.07 40.15
C LEU A 42 -35.45 7.15 40.58
N SER A 43 -35.86 8.32 41.11
CA SER A 43 -37.28 8.75 41.17
C SER A 43 -37.71 9.50 39.88
N SER A 44 -39.01 9.77 39.72
CA SER A 44 -39.71 9.93 38.42
C SER A 44 -39.48 11.22 37.62
N ASP A 45 -38.62 12.15 38.04
CA ASP A 45 -38.37 13.40 37.32
C ASP A 45 -36.88 13.76 37.36
N ASP A 46 -36.10 13.57 36.27
CA ASP A 46 -34.84 14.33 36.11
C ASP A 46 -34.09 14.22 34.76
N ILE A 47 -33.31 15.27 34.46
CA ILE A 47 -32.35 15.39 33.34
C ILE A 47 -31.31 14.26 33.32
N ASN A 48 -30.97 13.71 34.49
CA ASN A 48 -30.00 12.62 34.63
C ASN A 48 -30.53 11.28 34.09
N ARG A 49 -31.85 11.04 34.11
CA ARG A 49 -32.45 9.86 33.48
C ARG A 49 -32.24 9.86 31.97
N LYS A 50 -32.33 11.04 31.33
CA LYS A 50 -32.04 11.20 29.90
C LYS A 50 -30.58 10.89 29.58
N ARG A 51 -29.63 11.37 30.37
CA ARG A 51 -28.18 11.10 30.17
C ARG A 51 -27.85 9.61 30.33
N VAL A 52 -28.39 8.95 31.35
CA VAL A 52 -28.21 7.50 31.58
C VAL A 52 -28.79 6.71 30.42
N PHE A 53 -29.97 7.11 29.96
CA PHE A 53 -30.64 6.47 28.84
C PHE A 53 -29.87 6.66 27.51
N ASP A 54 -29.42 7.88 27.20
CA ASP A 54 -28.61 8.18 26.01
C ASP A 54 -27.29 7.39 26.04
N GLY A 55 -26.70 7.22 27.23
CA GLY A 55 -25.50 6.41 27.48
C GLY A 55 -25.72 4.92 27.25
N LEU A 56 -26.75 4.32 27.89
CA LEU A 56 -27.12 2.91 27.70
C LEU A 56 -27.49 2.60 26.25
N SER A 57 -28.21 3.51 25.60
CA SER A 57 -28.55 3.41 24.19
C SER A 57 -27.32 3.42 23.28
N SER A 58 -26.36 4.31 23.54
CA SER A 58 -25.12 4.37 22.76
C SER A 58 -24.27 3.12 22.95
N LEU A 59 -24.25 2.56 24.16
CA LEU A 59 -23.57 1.31 24.46
C LEU A 59 -24.22 0.11 23.74
N ALA A 60 -25.56 0.05 23.71
CA ALA A 60 -26.30 -0.98 22.98
C ALA A 60 -26.06 -0.89 21.46
N ASP A 61 -25.96 0.33 20.91
CA ASP A 61 -25.60 0.53 19.50
C ASP A 61 -24.17 0.01 19.20
N ILE A 62 -23.21 0.26 20.09
CA ILE A 62 -21.81 -0.21 19.96
C ILE A 62 -21.73 -1.73 20.10
N GLU A 63 -22.37 -2.28 21.13
CA GLU A 63 -22.39 -3.72 21.43
C GLU A 63 -23.08 -4.50 20.30
N GLY A 64 -24.25 -4.02 19.84
CA GLY A 64 -24.99 -4.61 18.73
C GLY A 64 -24.20 -4.61 17.42
N ASN A 65 -23.55 -3.50 17.06
CA ASN A 65 -22.69 -3.43 15.86
C ASN A 65 -21.45 -4.33 15.97
N TYR A 66 -20.84 -4.43 17.16
CA TYR A 66 -19.74 -5.34 17.41
C TYR A 66 -20.18 -6.81 17.27
N LEU A 67 -21.35 -7.18 17.81
CA LEU A 67 -21.91 -8.51 17.69
C LEU A 67 -22.24 -8.87 16.23
N ILE A 68 -22.72 -7.91 15.44
CA ILE A 68 -22.90 -8.05 13.98
C ILE A 68 -21.56 -8.33 13.29
N SER A 69 -20.50 -7.58 13.62
CA SER A 69 -19.16 -7.80 13.02
C SER A 69 -18.58 -9.18 13.34
N MET A 70 -19.00 -9.79 14.44
CA MET A 70 -18.64 -11.13 14.87
C MET A 70 -19.58 -12.23 14.34
N ASN A 71 -20.53 -11.90 13.45
CA ASN A 71 -21.59 -12.76 12.94
C ASN A 71 -22.49 -13.38 14.04
N LYS A 72 -22.69 -12.70 15.17
CA LYS A 72 -23.52 -13.16 16.30
C LYS A 72 -24.91 -12.51 16.27
N TYR A 73 -25.67 -12.71 15.19
CA TYR A 73 -26.94 -12.02 14.93
C TYR A 73 -28.02 -12.21 16.01
N SER A 74 -28.18 -13.42 16.56
CA SER A 74 -29.14 -13.68 17.66
C SER A 74 -28.89 -12.82 18.89
N LYS A 75 -27.62 -12.59 19.24
CA LYS A 75 -27.25 -11.74 20.39
C LYS A 75 -27.40 -10.25 20.09
N ALA A 76 -27.18 -9.86 18.83
CA ALA A 76 -27.46 -8.49 18.39
C ALA A 76 -28.96 -8.20 18.45
N HIS A 77 -29.82 -9.17 18.09
CA HIS A 77 -31.28 -9.07 18.27
C HIS A 77 -31.66 -8.93 19.75
N GLU A 78 -31.10 -9.75 20.64
CA GLU A 78 -31.33 -9.61 22.09
C GLU A 78 -30.95 -8.21 22.58
N CYS A 79 -29.76 -7.72 22.18
CA CYS A 79 -29.26 -6.39 22.55
C CYS A 79 -30.17 -5.24 22.09
N PHE A 80 -30.59 -5.23 20.82
CA PHE A 80 -31.48 -4.18 20.31
C PHE A 80 -32.92 -4.29 20.83
N ASN A 81 -33.39 -5.50 21.16
CA ASN A 81 -34.69 -5.68 21.80
C ASN A 81 -34.68 -5.23 23.27
N GLU A 82 -33.59 -5.48 24.01
CA GLU A 82 -33.39 -4.92 25.35
C GLU A 82 -33.39 -3.38 25.31
N GLN A 83 -32.71 -2.78 24.32
CA GLN A 83 -32.72 -1.33 24.11
C GLN A 83 -34.14 -0.81 23.79
N LEU A 84 -34.92 -1.55 23.00
CA LEU A 84 -36.32 -1.21 22.69
C LEU A 84 -37.24 -1.31 23.91
N GLU A 85 -37.01 -2.28 24.80
CA GLU A 85 -37.73 -2.40 26.09
C GLU A 85 -37.43 -1.21 27.00
N LEU A 86 -36.16 -0.78 27.08
CA LEU A 86 -35.78 0.43 27.80
C LEU A 86 -36.48 1.68 27.24
N CYS A 87 -36.68 1.75 25.92
CA CYS A 87 -37.40 2.86 25.28
C CYS A 87 -38.84 3.01 25.78
N LYS A 88 -39.50 1.97 26.31
CA LYS A 88 -40.88 2.02 26.83
C LYS A 88 -41.09 3.07 27.93
N ASN A 89 -40.02 3.45 28.62
CA ASN A 89 -40.02 4.48 29.66
C ASN A 89 -39.99 5.90 29.09
N LEU A 90 -39.92 6.08 27.77
CA LEU A 90 -39.94 7.36 27.07
C LEU A 90 -41.27 7.60 26.33
N PRO A 91 -41.60 8.87 26.02
CA PRO A 91 -42.73 9.18 25.15
C PRO A 91 -42.67 8.39 23.84
N SER A 92 -43.81 7.89 23.37
CA SER A 92 -43.93 7.01 22.20
C SER A 92 -43.41 7.61 20.88
N HIS A 93 -43.17 8.92 20.85
CA HIS A 93 -42.61 9.66 19.72
C HIS A 93 -41.15 10.06 19.96
N HIS A 94 -40.45 9.46 20.92
CA HIS A 94 -39.04 9.80 21.12
C HIS A 94 -38.20 9.25 19.95
N PRO A 95 -37.29 10.05 19.35
CA PRO A 95 -36.47 9.61 18.21
C PRO A 95 -35.71 8.30 18.42
N GLN A 96 -35.40 7.97 19.68
CA GLN A 96 -34.71 6.72 20.02
C GLN A 96 -35.51 5.46 19.66
N TYR A 97 -36.85 5.48 19.74
CA TYR A 97 -37.66 4.38 19.22
C TYR A 97 -37.40 4.17 17.73
N GLY A 98 -37.26 5.27 16.98
CA GLY A 98 -36.94 5.24 15.56
C GLY A 98 -35.58 4.60 15.29
N LYS A 99 -34.59 4.92 16.13
CA LYS A 99 -33.23 4.39 16.01
C LYS A 99 -33.16 2.90 16.32
N CYS A 100 -33.84 2.44 17.36
CA CYS A 100 -33.93 1.01 17.68
C CYS A 100 -34.61 0.22 16.56
N TYR A 101 -35.74 0.71 16.04
CA TYR A 101 -36.42 0.07 14.90
C TYR A 101 -35.55 0.07 13.63
N ALA A 102 -34.77 1.12 13.37
CA ALA A 102 -33.84 1.17 12.24
C ALA A 102 -32.68 0.16 12.40
N ASN A 103 -32.11 0.01 13.60
CA ASN A 103 -31.07 -0.98 13.87
C ASN A 103 -31.57 -2.42 13.73
N ILE A 104 -32.79 -2.72 14.23
CA ILE A 104 -33.45 -4.01 14.04
C ILE A 104 -33.74 -4.25 12.55
N ALA A 105 -34.14 -3.21 11.81
CA ALA A 105 -34.37 -3.31 10.37
C ALA A 105 -33.09 -3.63 9.58
N ASN A 106 -31.98 -2.94 9.89
CA ASN A 106 -30.66 -3.22 9.31
C ASN A 106 -30.24 -4.68 9.57
N LEU A 107 -30.44 -5.16 10.79
CA LEU A 107 -30.11 -6.54 11.17
C LEU A 107 -30.96 -7.57 10.39
N ASN A 108 -32.26 -7.33 10.27
CA ASN A 108 -33.17 -8.16 9.45
C ASN A 108 -32.77 -8.16 7.97
N GLU A 109 -32.26 -7.05 7.45
CA GLU A 109 -31.79 -6.95 6.06
C GLU A 109 -30.51 -7.78 5.83
N LEU A 110 -29.57 -7.75 6.80
CA LEU A 110 -28.36 -8.59 6.79
C LEU A 110 -28.69 -10.09 6.87
N GLU A 111 -29.74 -10.46 7.60
CA GLU A 111 -30.25 -11.84 7.68
C GLU A 111 -31.11 -12.24 6.47
N GLY A 112 -31.31 -11.34 5.50
CA GLY A 112 -32.12 -11.58 4.30
C GLY A 112 -33.64 -11.54 4.52
N GLN A 113 -34.10 -11.16 5.71
CA GLN A 113 -35.52 -11.10 6.10
C GLN A 113 -36.16 -9.76 5.67
N LYS A 114 -36.18 -9.51 4.36
CA LYS A 114 -36.60 -8.22 3.77
C LYS A 114 -37.97 -7.71 4.21
N HIS A 115 -38.95 -8.61 4.42
CA HIS A 115 -40.29 -8.23 4.90
C HIS A 115 -40.24 -7.62 6.31
N LEU A 116 -39.50 -8.24 7.22
CA LEU A 116 -39.33 -7.77 8.60
C LEU A 116 -38.45 -6.51 8.65
N ALA A 117 -37.46 -6.40 7.77
CA ALA A 117 -36.69 -5.16 7.61
C ALA A 117 -37.59 -3.99 7.20
N LEU A 118 -38.42 -4.17 6.16
CA LEU A 118 -39.34 -3.14 5.69
C LEU A 118 -40.35 -2.72 6.77
N GLU A 119 -40.94 -3.67 7.49
CA GLU A 119 -41.87 -3.38 8.59
C GLU A 119 -41.21 -2.53 9.70
N ASN A 120 -39.97 -2.86 10.06
CA ASN A 120 -39.24 -2.12 11.10
C ASN A 120 -38.75 -0.75 10.60
N TYR A 121 -38.32 -0.61 9.35
CA TYR A 121 -38.03 0.71 8.77
C TYR A 121 -39.29 1.59 8.73
N GLN A 122 -40.47 1.04 8.41
CA GLN A 122 -41.73 1.81 8.45
C GLN A 122 -42.09 2.26 9.86
N LYS A 123 -41.88 1.42 10.87
CA LYS A 123 -42.02 1.80 12.29
C LYS A 123 -41.04 2.92 12.65
N ALA A 124 -39.78 2.82 12.22
CA ALA A 124 -38.77 3.83 12.45
C ALA A 124 -39.14 5.18 11.81
N TYR A 125 -39.55 5.17 10.55
CA TYR A 125 -39.95 6.35 9.80
C TYR A 125 -41.15 7.06 10.44
N LYS A 126 -42.15 6.29 10.90
CA LYS A 126 -43.32 6.85 11.59
C LYS A 126 -42.93 7.59 12.86
N VAL A 127 -42.01 7.04 13.65
CA VAL A 127 -41.49 7.71 14.85
C VAL A 127 -40.71 8.97 14.48
N TYR A 128 -39.83 8.89 13.48
CA TYR A 128 -39.01 10.03 13.06
C TYR A 128 -39.83 11.17 12.48
N MET A 129 -40.84 10.91 11.66
CA MET A 129 -41.74 11.94 11.13
C MET A 129 -42.55 12.67 12.21
N GLN A 130 -42.76 12.04 13.37
CA GLN A 130 -43.47 12.63 14.50
C GLN A 130 -42.55 13.42 15.44
N SER A 131 -41.23 13.31 15.29
CA SER A 131 -40.26 13.75 16.29
C SER A 131 -39.08 14.55 15.75
N LEU A 132 -38.81 14.46 14.45
CA LEU A 132 -37.71 15.09 13.74
C LEU A 132 -38.24 15.82 12.48
N PRO A 133 -37.56 16.88 12.01
CA PRO A 133 -37.86 17.51 10.72
C PRO A 133 -37.75 16.50 9.57
N ALA A 134 -38.55 16.66 8.51
CA ALA A 134 -38.57 15.75 7.36
C ALA A 134 -37.18 15.58 6.68
N TYR A 135 -36.34 16.63 6.72
CA TYR A 135 -34.99 16.63 6.17
C TYR A 135 -33.91 16.14 7.15
N HIS A 136 -34.30 15.59 8.31
CA HIS A 136 -33.33 15.07 9.27
C HIS A 136 -32.66 13.82 8.69
N PRO A 137 -31.31 13.68 8.79
CA PRO A 137 -30.58 12.58 8.16
C PRO A 137 -31.13 11.19 8.47
N ASP A 138 -31.56 10.94 9.71
CA ASP A 138 -32.13 9.64 10.10
C ASP A 138 -33.51 9.39 9.47
N THR A 139 -34.32 10.44 9.29
CA THR A 139 -35.61 10.36 8.58
C THR A 139 -35.37 10.06 7.10
N THR A 140 -34.47 10.79 6.45
CA THR A 140 -34.13 10.62 5.03
C THR A 140 -33.46 9.27 4.74
N LYS A 141 -32.60 8.79 5.65
CA LYS A 141 -31.97 7.45 5.53
C LYS A 141 -33.01 6.33 5.58
N VAL A 142 -33.91 6.38 6.56
CA VAL A 142 -34.97 5.36 6.68
C VAL A 142 -35.94 5.45 5.50
N GLU A 143 -36.28 6.65 5.05
CA GLU A 143 -37.08 6.87 3.84
C GLU A 143 -36.45 6.23 2.60
N GLN A 144 -35.16 6.48 2.38
CA GLN A 144 -34.40 5.88 1.28
C GLN A 144 -34.32 4.35 1.40
N SER A 145 -34.15 3.80 2.61
CA SER A 145 -34.17 2.35 2.84
C SER A 145 -35.55 1.73 2.55
N ILE A 146 -36.64 2.41 2.89
CA ILE A 146 -38.01 2.00 2.53
C ILE A 146 -38.18 2.05 1.01
N GLU A 147 -37.75 3.13 0.36
CA GLU A 147 -37.80 3.27 -1.09
C GLU A 147 -36.98 2.19 -1.79
N ASN A 148 -35.78 1.86 -1.32
CA ASN A 148 -34.94 0.81 -1.90
C ASN A 148 -35.57 -0.60 -1.75
N LEU A 149 -36.17 -0.89 -0.60
CA LEU A 149 -36.84 -2.17 -0.36
C LEU A 149 -38.20 -2.28 -1.09
N SER A 150 -38.86 -1.16 -1.36
CA SER A 150 -40.14 -1.10 -2.08
C SER A 150 -39.97 -0.94 -3.61
N SER A 151 -38.87 -0.36 -4.08
CA SER A 151 -38.53 -0.15 -5.50
C SER A 151 -38.02 -1.40 -6.22
N GLN A 152 -37.75 -2.50 -5.49
CA GLN A 152 -37.61 -3.83 -6.11
C GLN A 152 -38.89 -4.32 -6.81
N ASN A 153 -39.96 -3.52 -6.85
CA ASN A 153 -41.22 -3.80 -7.55
C ASN A 153 -41.69 -2.75 -8.59
N LYS A 154 -40.87 -1.78 -9.06
CA LYS A 154 -41.24 -1.00 -10.28
C LYS A 154 -40.11 -0.14 -10.91
N THR A 155 -40.23 -0.03 -12.23
CA THR A 155 -39.29 0.45 -13.25
C THR A 155 -39.32 1.99 -13.49
N ILE A 156 -38.14 2.63 -13.45
CA ILE A 156 -37.58 3.74 -14.28
C ILE A 156 -38.17 5.20 -14.27
N LEU A 157 -37.33 6.13 -13.74
CA LEU A 157 -36.91 7.55 -14.08
C LEU A 157 -37.87 8.78 -14.00
N PRO A 158 -37.39 10.07 -13.92
CA PRO A 158 -36.04 10.63 -13.61
C PRO A 158 -35.94 11.90 -12.68
N SER A 159 -34.69 12.21 -12.30
CA SER A 159 -34.05 13.53 -12.02
C SER A 159 -34.02 14.10 -10.58
N PHE A 160 -32.80 14.28 -10.05
CA PHE A 160 -32.21 15.59 -9.75
C PHE A 160 -30.67 15.46 -9.66
N ASP A 161 -29.97 16.42 -10.27
CA ASP A 161 -28.52 16.41 -10.56
C ASP A 161 -27.63 16.39 -9.31
N GLY A 162 -26.82 15.34 -9.19
CA GLY A 162 -25.74 15.20 -8.21
C GLY A 162 -24.56 14.37 -8.72
N GLN A 163 -24.46 14.16 -10.04
CA GLN A 163 -23.30 13.51 -10.66
C GLN A 163 -22.26 14.56 -11.02
N ASN A 164 -21.23 14.74 -10.19
CA ASN A 164 -19.96 15.27 -10.71
C ASN A 164 -18.70 14.97 -9.89
N ILE A 165 -18.72 14.03 -8.94
CA ILE A 165 -17.53 13.77 -8.10
C ILE A 165 -17.05 12.32 -8.18
N LEU A 166 -17.91 11.36 -8.55
CA LEU A 166 -17.50 9.96 -8.71
C LEU A 166 -17.08 9.57 -10.14
N GLN A 167 -17.46 10.33 -11.17
CA GLN A 167 -17.11 10.01 -12.57
C GLN A 167 -15.82 10.69 -13.08
N THR A 168 -15.33 11.70 -12.38
CA THR A 168 -14.18 12.50 -12.84
C THR A 168 -12.83 11.84 -12.50
N ILE A 169 -12.82 10.81 -11.64
CA ILE A 169 -11.62 10.02 -11.31
C ILE A 169 -11.53 8.77 -12.21
N GLU A 170 -12.65 8.21 -12.65
CA GLU A 170 -12.68 6.94 -13.43
C GLU A 170 -12.41 7.09 -14.95
N THR A 171 -12.18 8.30 -15.50
CA THR A 171 -12.19 8.45 -16.98
C THR A 171 -11.02 9.18 -17.63
N SER A 172 -9.97 9.57 -16.92
CA SER A 172 -8.79 10.14 -17.60
C SER A 172 -7.41 9.64 -17.16
N GLU A 173 -7.25 9.12 -15.93
CA GLU A 173 -5.97 8.54 -15.49
C GLU A 173 -5.97 7.00 -15.50
N GLU A 174 -7.10 6.32 -15.26
CA GLU A 174 -7.17 4.85 -15.25
C GLU A 174 -6.86 4.20 -16.62
N LYS A 175 -7.08 4.92 -17.73
CA LYS A 175 -6.71 4.42 -19.06
C LYS A 175 -5.22 4.54 -19.39
N LEU A 176 -4.45 5.30 -18.60
CA LEU A 176 -3.00 5.42 -18.82
C LEU A 176 -2.19 4.44 -17.97
N GLU A 177 -2.77 3.83 -16.92
CA GLU A 177 -2.06 2.91 -16.03
C GLU A 177 -2.13 1.43 -16.41
N THR A 178 -3.01 1.03 -17.33
CA THR A 178 -3.16 -0.38 -17.77
C THR A 178 -1.97 -0.93 -18.56
N ASN A 179 -0.93 -0.12 -18.80
CA ASN A 179 0.23 -0.49 -19.60
C ASN A 179 1.57 -0.32 -18.86
N LYS A 180 1.58 -0.36 -17.52
CA LYS A 180 2.83 -0.46 -16.74
C LYS A 180 3.47 -1.83 -16.97
N ASN A 181 4.65 -1.85 -17.58
CA ASN A 181 5.42 -3.06 -17.74
C ASN A 181 5.80 -3.61 -16.35
N THR A 182 5.24 -4.74 -15.96
CA THR A 182 5.53 -5.41 -14.67
C THR A 182 6.78 -6.30 -14.73
N GLU A 183 7.51 -6.26 -15.85
CA GLU A 183 8.70 -7.08 -16.11
C GLU A 183 9.97 -6.24 -16.35
N THR A 184 11.14 -6.84 -16.18
CA THR A 184 12.45 -6.20 -16.41
C THR A 184 12.79 -6.04 -17.90
N PHE A 185 11.97 -6.58 -18.80
CA PHE A 185 12.29 -6.68 -20.22
C PHE A 185 11.17 -6.11 -21.11
N LEU A 186 11.45 -4.98 -21.77
CA LEU A 186 10.55 -4.27 -22.68
C LEU A 186 11.05 -4.37 -24.12
N ILE A 187 10.25 -4.95 -25.02
CA ILE A 187 10.49 -4.88 -26.47
C ILE A 187 9.67 -3.76 -27.08
N VAL A 188 10.32 -2.91 -27.89
CA VAL A 188 9.65 -2.00 -28.83
C VAL A 188 9.95 -2.47 -30.25
N TRP A 189 8.93 -2.80 -31.02
CA TRP A 189 9.06 -3.25 -32.41
C TRP A 189 8.51 -2.22 -33.39
N LEU A 190 9.41 -1.63 -34.19
CA LEU A 190 9.12 -0.64 -35.22
C LEU A 190 9.21 -1.25 -36.62
N ASP A 191 8.08 -1.45 -37.27
CA ASP A 191 8.02 -1.90 -38.66
C ASP A 191 6.71 -1.41 -39.31
N ALA A 192 6.82 -0.76 -40.48
CA ALA A 192 5.69 -0.27 -41.28
C ALA A 192 4.62 -1.34 -41.57
N HIS A 193 5.02 -2.62 -41.50
CA HIS A 193 4.19 -3.79 -41.73
C HIS A 193 4.09 -4.73 -40.52
N VAL A 194 4.41 -4.26 -39.30
CA VAL A 194 4.44 -5.10 -38.08
C VAL A 194 3.13 -5.87 -37.86
N ASN A 195 1.98 -5.25 -38.18
CA ASN A 195 0.65 -5.86 -38.05
C ASN A 195 0.01 -6.29 -39.37
N LYS A 196 0.78 -6.29 -40.47
CA LYS A 196 0.24 -6.45 -41.83
C LYS A 196 0.62 -7.78 -42.48
N THR A 197 1.60 -8.51 -41.94
CA THR A 197 2.08 -9.76 -42.53
C THR A 197 1.88 -10.95 -41.60
N GLN A 198 1.57 -12.11 -42.18
CA GLN A 198 1.43 -13.35 -41.44
C GLN A 198 2.74 -13.79 -40.76
N ASP A 199 3.90 -13.45 -41.34
CA ASP A 199 5.19 -13.76 -40.72
C ASP A 199 5.46 -12.88 -39.49
N ASN A 200 5.12 -11.60 -39.53
CA ASN A 200 5.22 -10.71 -38.37
C ASN A 200 4.25 -11.13 -37.27
N GLU A 201 3.02 -11.51 -37.59
CA GLU A 201 2.05 -12.05 -36.62
C GLU A 201 2.58 -13.33 -35.94
N LYS A 202 3.10 -14.28 -36.73
CA LYS A 202 3.73 -15.50 -36.19
C LYS A 202 4.96 -15.20 -35.33
N THR A 203 5.74 -14.20 -35.72
CA THR A 203 6.92 -13.75 -34.97
C THR A 203 6.52 -13.08 -33.66
N TYR A 204 5.51 -12.21 -33.68
CA TYR A 204 4.94 -11.57 -32.50
C TYR A 204 4.42 -12.61 -31.50
N ASN A 205 3.63 -13.58 -31.96
CA ASN A 205 3.10 -14.65 -31.10
C ASN A 205 4.22 -15.54 -30.51
N ALA A 206 5.25 -15.81 -31.30
CA ALA A 206 6.43 -16.54 -30.82
C ALA A 206 7.21 -15.74 -29.76
N LEU A 207 7.43 -14.44 -29.99
CA LEU A 207 8.07 -13.56 -29.01
C LEU A 207 7.23 -13.43 -27.74
N ARG A 208 5.90 -13.29 -27.85
CA ARG A 208 4.99 -13.21 -26.69
C ARG A 208 4.98 -14.44 -25.80
N SER A 209 5.45 -15.59 -26.31
CA SER A 209 5.62 -16.80 -25.51
C SER A 209 6.84 -16.70 -24.56
N SER A 210 7.83 -15.87 -24.89
CA SER A 210 9.08 -15.72 -24.13
C SER A 210 9.16 -14.37 -23.41
N VAL A 211 8.62 -13.32 -24.02
CA VAL A 211 8.68 -11.93 -23.55
C VAL A 211 7.27 -11.43 -23.28
N ASN A 212 7.06 -10.89 -22.08
CA ASN A 212 5.73 -10.46 -21.68
C ASN A 212 5.31 -9.16 -22.35
N TYR A 213 6.15 -8.12 -22.33
CA TYR A 213 5.76 -6.79 -22.83
C TYR A 213 6.41 -6.49 -24.17
N ILE A 214 5.59 -6.42 -25.21
CA ILE A 214 5.99 -6.09 -26.58
C ILE A 214 5.06 -4.99 -27.09
N GLN A 215 5.62 -3.82 -27.33
CA GLN A 215 4.93 -2.68 -27.91
C GLN A 215 5.30 -2.57 -29.39
N ILE A 216 4.29 -2.50 -30.26
CA ILE A 216 4.47 -2.50 -31.71
C ILE A 216 4.01 -1.17 -32.29
N PHE A 217 4.77 -0.63 -33.23
CA PHE A 217 4.41 0.60 -33.94
C PHE A 217 4.65 0.44 -35.44
N ASP A 218 3.61 0.70 -36.22
CA ASP A 218 3.73 0.84 -37.67
C ASP A 218 3.96 2.30 -38.10
N ASN A 219 3.70 3.27 -37.23
CA ASN A 219 4.08 4.67 -37.40
C ASN A 219 5.41 4.97 -36.68
N LEU A 220 6.41 5.41 -37.45
CA LEU A 220 7.75 5.68 -36.94
C LEU A 220 7.81 6.85 -35.94
N GLN A 221 7.00 7.89 -36.13
CA GLN A 221 6.99 9.08 -35.26
C GLN A 221 6.37 8.77 -33.90
N GLU A 222 5.28 7.99 -33.88
CA GLU A 222 4.65 7.51 -32.65
C GLU A 222 5.59 6.60 -31.86
N GLY A 223 6.27 5.67 -32.56
CA GLY A 223 7.28 4.82 -31.96
C GLY A 223 8.46 5.60 -31.37
N GLU A 224 8.95 6.62 -32.06
CA GLU A 224 10.02 7.50 -31.54
C GLU A 224 9.58 8.25 -30.28
N ALA A 225 8.37 8.85 -30.31
CA ALA A 225 7.82 9.57 -29.17
C ALA A 225 7.66 8.66 -27.95
N TYR A 226 7.18 7.43 -28.15
CA TYR A 226 7.07 6.43 -27.09
C TYR A 226 8.45 6.08 -26.49
N ILE A 227 9.45 5.79 -27.31
CA ILE A 227 10.82 5.48 -26.86
C ILE A 227 11.40 6.61 -26.00
N ARG A 228 11.17 7.86 -26.40
CA ARG A 228 11.66 9.04 -25.67
C ARG A 228 10.90 9.29 -24.37
N SER A 229 9.65 8.84 -24.26
CA SER A 229 8.83 8.93 -23.04
C SER A 229 9.27 7.93 -21.94
N ILE A 230 10.05 6.91 -22.30
CA ILE A 230 10.54 5.90 -21.36
C ILE A 230 11.77 6.45 -20.63
N GLU A 231 11.61 6.74 -19.34
CA GLU A 231 12.67 7.32 -18.51
C GLU A 231 13.51 6.26 -17.77
N ARG A 232 12.87 5.20 -17.27
CA ARG A 232 13.49 4.28 -16.28
C ARG A 232 13.81 2.89 -16.81
N GLU A 233 13.16 2.45 -17.88
CA GLU A 233 13.28 1.08 -18.39
C GLU A 233 14.31 0.98 -19.52
N LYS A 234 15.05 -0.14 -19.56
CA LYS A 234 15.95 -0.46 -20.67
C LYS A 234 15.18 -1.18 -21.76
N ILE A 235 15.14 -0.61 -22.95
CA ILE A 235 14.42 -1.17 -24.09
C ILE A 235 15.30 -2.03 -24.99
N VAL A 236 14.72 -3.11 -25.48
CA VAL A 236 15.19 -3.87 -26.64
C VAL A 236 14.41 -3.41 -27.85
N LEU A 237 15.11 -2.90 -28.85
CA LEU A 237 14.45 -2.41 -30.06
C LEU A 237 14.53 -3.46 -31.16
N ILE A 238 13.39 -3.77 -31.79
CA ILE A 238 13.34 -4.50 -33.05
C ILE A 238 12.95 -3.49 -34.12
N VAL A 239 13.78 -3.33 -35.15
CA VAL A 239 13.48 -2.43 -36.27
C VAL A 239 13.49 -3.18 -37.58
N SER A 240 12.56 -2.83 -38.47
CA SER A 240 12.71 -3.22 -39.88
C SER A 240 13.96 -2.59 -40.49
N GLY A 241 14.50 -3.18 -41.55
CA GLY A 241 15.66 -2.59 -42.24
C GLY A 241 15.43 -1.15 -42.73
N GLY A 242 14.20 -0.83 -43.16
CA GLY A 242 13.80 0.52 -43.62
C GLY A 242 13.73 1.51 -42.45
N TYR A 243 12.95 1.20 -41.42
CA TYR A 243 12.84 2.06 -40.24
C TYR A 243 14.15 2.17 -39.48
N GLY A 244 14.92 1.10 -39.38
CA GLY A 244 16.22 1.07 -38.72
C GLY A 244 17.18 2.11 -39.28
N ARG A 245 17.28 2.22 -40.61
CA ARG A 245 18.14 3.21 -41.26
C ARG A 245 17.76 4.66 -40.92
N GLU A 246 16.47 4.92 -40.68
CA GLU A 246 15.97 6.26 -40.41
C GLU A 246 15.98 6.62 -38.92
N ILE A 247 15.67 5.67 -38.03
CA ILE A 247 15.49 5.97 -36.61
C ILE A 247 16.74 5.71 -35.77
N VAL A 248 17.54 4.69 -36.07
CA VAL A 248 18.72 4.35 -35.26
C VAL A 248 19.66 5.55 -35.07
N PRO A 249 19.98 6.37 -36.11
CA PRO A 249 20.82 7.55 -35.91
C PRO A 249 20.26 8.56 -34.88
N ARG A 250 18.93 8.64 -34.72
CA ARG A 250 18.25 9.58 -33.81
C ARG A 250 18.14 9.09 -32.38
N ILE A 251 18.21 7.77 -32.16
CA ILE A 251 17.90 7.18 -30.85
C ILE A 251 19.02 6.30 -30.27
N HIS A 252 20.05 5.94 -31.05
CA HIS A 252 21.08 5.01 -30.57
C HIS A 252 21.81 5.52 -29.31
N ASP A 253 22.00 6.82 -29.15
CA ASP A 253 22.66 7.39 -27.97
C ASP A 253 21.77 7.44 -26.72
N LEU A 254 20.46 7.19 -26.85
CA LEU A 254 19.55 7.24 -25.72
C LEU A 254 19.89 6.19 -24.67
N ILE A 255 19.97 6.61 -23.41
CA ILE A 255 20.35 5.74 -22.29
C ILE A 255 19.38 4.57 -22.15
N GLN A 256 18.08 4.80 -22.37
CA GLN A 256 17.06 3.76 -22.31
C GLN A 256 17.21 2.71 -23.42
N VAL A 257 17.75 3.07 -24.60
CA VAL A 257 17.99 2.10 -25.68
C VAL A 257 19.20 1.25 -25.30
N ASN A 258 18.96 -0.02 -25.00
CA ASN A 258 20.02 -0.93 -24.59
C ASN A 258 20.65 -1.66 -25.79
N CYS A 259 19.81 -2.31 -26.61
CA CYS A 259 20.26 -2.95 -27.84
C CYS A 259 19.20 -2.88 -28.95
N ILE A 260 19.68 -3.03 -30.18
CA ILE A 260 18.87 -2.93 -31.40
C ILE A 260 19.09 -4.17 -32.25
N TYR A 261 17.99 -4.82 -32.62
CA TYR A 261 17.91 -5.92 -33.56
C TYR A 261 17.29 -5.44 -34.86
N VAL A 262 18.00 -5.59 -35.97
CA VAL A 262 17.47 -5.25 -37.29
C VAL A 262 16.85 -6.51 -37.91
N TYR A 263 15.52 -6.62 -37.88
CA TYR A 263 14.79 -7.74 -38.48
C TYR A 263 14.38 -7.39 -39.92
N CYS A 264 14.95 -8.07 -40.91
CA CYS A 264 14.78 -7.70 -42.31
C CYS A 264 14.89 -8.90 -43.26
N TYR A 265 14.48 -8.74 -44.52
CA TYR A 265 14.61 -9.81 -45.53
C TYR A 265 16.00 -9.85 -46.19
N ASP A 266 16.67 -8.70 -46.31
CA ASP A 266 17.94 -8.55 -47.04
C ASP A 266 19.05 -8.05 -46.11
N LYS A 267 19.80 -9.00 -45.54
CA LYS A 267 20.88 -8.70 -44.60
C LYS A 267 21.96 -7.82 -45.21
N ALA A 268 22.39 -8.13 -46.42
CA ALA A 268 23.54 -7.49 -47.07
C ALA A 268 23.32 -5.98 -47.24
N ARG A 269 22.08 -5.57 -47.55
CA ARG A 269 21.70 -4.17 -47.70
C ARG A 269 21.82 -3.36 -46.39
N HIS A 270 21.79 -4.02 -45.23
CA HIS A 270 21.82 -3.33 -43.94
C HIS A 270 23.12 -3.47 -43.15
N GLU A 271 24.06 -4.33 -43.59
CA GLU A 271 25.33 -4.57 -42.89
C GLU A 271 26.31 -3.39 -42.92
N GLU A 272 26.25 -2.52 -43.93
CA GLU A 272 27.20 -1.42 -44.07
C GLU A 272 26.93 -0.30 -43.06
N TRP A 273 25.71 0.26 -43.08
CA TRP A 273 25.34 1.36 -42.16
C TRP A 273 25.19 0.91 -40.71
N SER A 274 24.93 -0.39 -40.45
CA SER A 274 24.77 -0.86 -39.08
C SER A 274 26.06 -0.81 -38.27
N LYS A 275 27.23 -0.88 -38.94
CA LYS A 275 28.55 -0.88 -38.30
C LYS A 275 28.86 0.43 -37.58
N ASP A 276 28.20 1.51 -37.98
CA ASP A 276 28.39 2.84 -37.40
C ASP A 276 27.74 2.96 -36.01
N PHE A 277 26.93 1.98 -35.58
CA PHE A 277 26.14 2.05 -34.35
C PHE A 277 26.43 0.87 -33.42
N SER A 278 27.13 1.13 -32.32
CA SER A 278 27.57 0.12 -31.34
C SER A 278 26.43 -0.65 -30.66
N LYS A 279 25.23 -0.07 -30.58
CA LYS A 279 24.04 -0.72 -29.98
C LYS A 279 23.31 -1.65 -30.93
N ILE A 280 23.65 -1.69 -32.22
CA ILE A 280 23.12 -2.73 -33.12
C ILE A 280 23.82 -4.04 -32.80
N ARG A 281 23.04 -4.99 -32.31
CA ARG A 281 23.57 -6.27 -31.86
C ARG A 281 23.65 -7.29 -32.98
N SER A 282 22.61 -7.34 -33.82
CA SER A 282 22.51 -8.31 -34.89
C SER A 282 21.55 -7.85 -35.98
N ILE A 283 21.83 -8.28 -37.22
CA ILE A 283 20.91 -8.16 -38.35
C ILE A 283 20.40 -9.56 -38.66
N ILE A 284 19.10 -9.74 -38.53
CA ILE A 284 18.44 -11.04 -38.48
C ILE A 284 17.45 -11.16 -39.63
N THR A 285 17.50 -12.28 -40.34
CA THR A 285 16.59 -12.59 -41.46
C THR A 285 15.65 -13.75 -41.19
N LYS A 286 15.87 -14.50 -40.10
CA LYS A 286 15.09 -15.68 -39.74
C LYS A 286 14.42 -15.48 -38.40
N ARG A 287 13.10 -15.68 -38.32
CA ARG A 287 12.32 -15.65 -37.07
C ARG A 287 12.99 -16.42 -35.93
N ARG A 288 13.39 -17.68 -36.17
CA ARG A 288 13.97 -18.54 -35.12
C ARG A 288 15.20 -17.92 -34.47
N GLN A 289 16.09 -17.34 -35.27
CA GLN A 289 17.28 -16.66 -34.79
C GLN A 289 16.93 -15.43 -33.94
N LEU A 290 15.92 -14.65 -34.35
CA LEU A 290 15.43 -13.51 -33.58
C LEU A 290 14.92 -13.95 -32.19
N ILE A 291 14.12 -15.02 -32.15
CA ILE A 291 13.61 -15.55 -30.88
C ILE A 291 14.76 -16.03 -29.99
N ASP A 292 15.70 -16.79 -30.54
CA ASP A 292 16.82 -17.37 -29.79
C ASP A 292 17.73 -16.27 -29.21
N GLU A 293 18.10 -15.25 -30.00
CA GLU A 293 18.93 -14.13 -29.55
C GLU A 293 18.23 -13.27 -28.48
N ILE A 294 16.94 -12.94 -28.68
CA ILE A 294 16.17 -12.18 -27.69
C ILE A 294 15.98 -12.96 -26.39
N THR A 295 15.71 -14.26 -26.48
CA THR A 295 15.54 -15.13 -25.31
C THR A 295 16.83 -15.24 -24.52
N GLU A 296 17.96 -15.34 -25.20
CA GLU A 296 19.27 -15.38 -24.53
C GLU A 296 19.61 -14.04 -23.88
N ASP A 297 19.28 -12.92 -24.54
CA ASP A 297 19.40 -11.58 -23.96
C ASP A 297 18.56 -11.41 -22.70
N GLN A 298 17.33 -11.89 -22.72
CA GLN A 298 16.45 -11.86 -21.56
C GLN A 298 17.02 -12.67 -20.39
N LYS A 299 17.58 -13.86 -20.65
CA LYS A 299 18.24 -14.67 -19.61
C LYS A 299 19.44 -13.95 -19.00
N ILE A 300 20.31 -13.38 -19.85
CA ILE A 300 21.49 -12.63 -19.37
C ILE A 300 21.04 -11.44 -18.52
N ARG A 301 19.99 -10.73 -18.94
CA ARG A 301 19.48 -9.58 -18.18
C ARG A 301 18.84 -9.98 -16.86
N ASN A 302 18.12 -11.09 -16.79
CA ASN A 302 17.64 -11.57 -15.50
C ASN A 302 18.80 -11.86 -14.52
N LEU A 303 20.00 -12.16 -15.01
CA LEU A 303 21.19 -12.35 -14.17
C LEU A 303 21.87 -11.02 -13.78
N THR A 304 21.81 -9.98 -14.63
CA THR A 304 22.54 -8.71 -14.43
C THR A 304 21.68 -7.56 -13.92
N GLU A 305 20.40 -7.53 -14.30
CA GLU A 305 19.44 -6.48 -13.98
C GLU A 305 18.62 -6.83 -12.75
N ASP A 306 18.65 -8.06 -12.20
CA ASP A 306 18.06 -8.41 -10.90
C ASP A 306 18.91 -7.95 -9.70
N THR A 307 19.18 -6.64 -9.63
CA THR A 307 19.77 -6.03 -8.45
C THR A 307 18.86 -6.25 -7.25
N VAL A 308 19.41 -6.86 -6.20
CA VAL A 308 18.69 -7.02 -4.94
C VAL A 308 18.42 -5.63 -4.35
N PRO A 309 17.16 -5.26 -4.06
CA PRO A 309 16.89 -3.95 -3.46
C PRO A 309 17.48 -3.90 -2.07
N MET A 310 18.55 -3.13 -1.94
CA MET A 310 19.27 -2.94 -0.71
C MET A 310 19.14 -1.50 -0.25
N SER A 311 19.07 -1.33 1.06
CA SER A 311 19.03 -0.03 1.70
C SER A 311 20.15 0.05 2.71
N ILE A 312 21.07 0.98 2.50
CA ILE A 312 22.29 1.11 3.29
C ILE A 312 22.09 2.23 4.32
N LEU A 313 22.36 1.92 5.58
CA LEU A 313 22.24 2.84 6.72
C LEU A 313 23.63 3.04 7.32
N ASN A 314 24.13 4.28 7.25
CA ASN A 314 25.45 4.61 7.78
C ASN A 314 25.41 4.80 9.31
N ARG A 315 26.47 4.37 9.99
CA ARG A 315 26.61 4.39 11.45
C ARG A 315 26.53 5.80 12.03
N THR A 316 27.00 6.82 11.31
CA THR A 316 26.98 8.22 11.77
C THR A 316 25.59 8.84 11.85
N ALA A 317 24.59 8.28 11.16
CA ALA A 317 23.19 8.70 11.26
C ALA A 317 22.53 8.23 12.57
N VAL A 318 23.05 7.13 13.15
CA VAL A 318 22.54 6.53 14.39
C VAL A 318 23.27 7.07 15.63
N ALA A 319 24.51 7.53 15.47
CA ALA A 319 25.42 7.85 16.59
C ALA A 319 25.45 9.32 17.05
N LYS A 320 24.68 10.23 16.43
CA LYS A 320 24.54 11.61 16.94
C LYS A 320 23.29 11.71 17.80
N GLU A 321 23.28 12.65 18.75
CA GLU A 321 22.06 13.18 19.40
C GLU A 321 21.16 13.88 18.37
N THR A 322 20.82 13.15 17.31
CA THR A 322 19.98 13.59 16.22
C THR A 322 18.55 13.52 16.72
N THR A 323 17.84 14.63 16.63
CA THR A 323 16.45 14.66 17.01
C THR A 323 15.67 13.68 16.12
N ALA A 324 14.59 13.08 16.63
CA ALA A 324 13.78 12.12 15.88
C ALA A 324 13.28 12.63 14.50
N LYS A 325 13.30 13.97 14.31
CA LYS A 325 12.95 14.68 13.07
C LYS A 325 14.03 14.60 11.99
N ASP A 326 15.29 14.41 12.36
CA ASP A 326 16.42 14.28 11.44
C ASP A 326 16.55 12.83 10.95
N ILE A 327 16.29 11.87 11.84
CA ILE A 327 16.19 10.43 11.53
C ILE A 327 15.08 10.16 10.51
N SER A 328 13.90 10.79 10.63
CA SER A 328 12.82 10.60 9.66
C SER A 328 13.12 11.19 8.27
N LYS A 329 14.03 12.16 8.16
CA LYS A 329 14.36 12.84 6.90
C LYS A 329 15.44 12.09 6.09
N GLU A 330 16.41 11.45 6.75
CA GLU A 330 17.45 10.64 6.09
C GLU A 330 17.11 9.14 6.05
N MET A 331 16.40 8.61 7.06
CA MET A 331 16.12 7.16 7.21
C MET A 331 14.66 6.80 6.94
N GLY A 332 13.80 7.79 6.67
CA GLY A 332 12.35 7.63 6.58
C GLY A 332 11.89 6.56 5.59
N SER A 333 12.32 6.62 4.32
CA SER A 333 11.83 5.70 3.29
C SER A 333 12.12 4.22 3.60
N ILE A 334 13.31 3.93 4.11
CA ILE A 334 13.77 2.57 4.46
C ILE A 334 12.96 2.03 5.63
N LEU A 335 12.79 2.85 6.66
CA LEU A 335 12.09 2.51 7.88
C LEU A 335 10.60 2.32 7.64
N TRP A 336 9.99 3.22 6.89
CA TRP A 336 8.59 3.09 6.49
C TRP A 336 8.36 1.84 5.63
N PHE A 337 9.30 1.47 4.76
CA PHE A 337 9.20 0.24 3.99
C PHE A 337 9.30 -1.02 4.86
N GLN A 338 10.16 -1.03 5.89
CA GLN A 338 10.21 -2.14 6.86
C GLN A 338 8.88 -2.29 7.62
N LEU A 339 8.29 -1.16 8.03
CA LEU A 339 6.98 -1.15 8.69
C LEU A 339 5.86 -1.58 7.74
N LEU A 340 5.94 -1.20 6.47
CA LEU A 340 4.99 -1.61 5.44
C LEU A 340 4.99 -3.13 5.28
N ILE A 341 6.19 -3.72 5.16
CA ILE A 341 6.35 -5.17 5.12
C ILE A 341 5.73 -5.80 6.37
N ASP A 342 6.08 -5.28 7.55
CA ASP A 342 5.60 -5.82 8.83
C ASP A 342 4.07 -5.76 8.94
N VAL A 343 3.45 -4.66 8.53
CA VAL A 343 1.98 -4.51 8.44
C VAL A 343 1.41 -5.55 7.46
N LEU A 344 1.93 -5.63 6.23
CA LEU A 344 1.44 -6.55 5.20
C LEU A 344 1.51 -8.02 5.63
N LEU A 345 2.57 -8.42 6.35
CA LEU A 345 2.77 -9.79 6.82
C LEU A 345 1.89 -10.16 8.02
N ARG A 346 1.53 -9.19 8.87
CA ARG A 346 0.66 -9.40 10.04
C ARG A 346 -0.83 -9.28 9.71
N MET A 347 -1.19 -8.62 8.61
CA MET A 347 -2.56 -8.50 8.15
C MET A 347 -3.20 -9.87 7.89
N THR A 348 -4.44 -10.04 8.35
CA THR A 348 -5.26 -11.20 8.01
C THR A 348 -5.88 -11.00 6.63
N HIS A 349 -5.82 -12.03 5.79
CA HIS A 349 -6.33 -11.98 4.42
C HIS A 349 -7.66 -12.72 4.31
N THR A 350 -8.62 -12.14 3.60
CA THR A 350 -9.84 -12.85 3.17
C THR A 350 -9.50 -13.83 2.04
N ASN A 351 -10.40 -14.80 1.77
CA ASN A 351 -10.24 -15.73 0.64
C ASN A 351 -10.11 -15.01 -0.72
N ASP A 352 -10.59 -13.77 -0.82
CA ASP A 352 -10.56 -12.97 -2.05
C ASP A 352 -9.14 -12.54 -2.47
N ALA A 353 -8.17 -12.50 -1.55
CA ALA A 353 -6.81 -12.02 -1.84
C ALA A 353 -6.05 -12.91 -2.84
N LYS A 354 -6.25 -14.24 -2.79
CA LYS A 354 -5.67 -15.16 -3.79
C LYS A 354 -6.30 -14.94 -5.16
N THR A 355 -7.62 -14.74 -5.21
CA THR A 355 -8.37 -14.49 -6.45
C THR A 355 -7.92 -13.19 -7.11
N GLU A 356 -7.75 -12.13 -6.33
CA GLU A 356 -7.25 -10.84 -6.82
C GLU A 356 -5.83 -10.94 -7.38
N LEU A 357 -4.93 -11.66 -6.70
CA LEU A 357 -3.59 -11.95 -7.21
C LEU A 357 -3.68 -12.65 -8.57
N ILE A 358 -4.47 -13.71 -8.67
CA ILE A 358 -4.62 -14.49 -9.90
C ILE A 358 -5.19 -13.64 -11.02
N GLN A 359 -6.19 -12.80 -10.74
CA GLN A 359 -6.78 -11.90 -11.73
C GLN A 359 -5.74 -10.90 -12.25
N THR A 360 -5.06 -10.21 -11.35
CA THR A 360 -3.98 -9.26 -11.69
C THR A 360 -2.87 -9.95 -12.49
N TRP A 361 -2.54 -11.18 -12.13
CA TRP A 361 -1.52 -11.97 -12.80
C TRP A 361 -1.96 -12.39 -14.22
N ARG A 362 -3.22 -12.80 -14.40
CA ARG A 362 -3.81 -13.12 -15.72
C ARG A 362 -3.86 -11.91 -16.64
N GLU A 363 -4.29 -10.76 -16.13
CA GLU A 363 -4.38 -9.51 -16.90
C GLU A 363 -3.00 -9.09 -17.44
N ASN A 364 -1.95 -9.19 -16.61
CA ASN A 364 -0.58 -8.90 -17.01
C ASN A 364 0.00 -9.86 -18.07
N TYR A 365 -0.54 -11.06 -18.20
CA TYR A 365 -0.01 -12.14 -19.05
C TYR A 365 -0.99 -12.59 -20.14
N MET A 366 -1.94 -11.71 -20.48
CA MET A 366 -2.89 -11.96 -21.55
C MET A 366 -2.15 -12.25 -22.86
N GLY A 367 -2.36 -13.45 -23.42
CA GLY A 367 -1.70 -13.91 -24.65
C GLY A 367 -0.39 -14.69 -24.46
N ASN A 368 0.16 -14.81 -23.24
CA ASN A 368 1.30 -15.69 -22.95
C ASN A 368 0.79 -17.06 -22.47
N SER A 369 0.63 -18.02 -23.40
CA SER A 369 0.05 -19.33 -23.10
C SER A 369 0.86 -20.15 -22.08
N SER A 370 2.18 -19.99 -22.03
CA SER A 370 3.04 -20.67 -21.05
C SER A 370 2.79 -20.19 -19.63
N GLU A 371 2.75 -18.88 -19.43
CA GLU A 371 2.53 -18.28 -18.11
C GLU A 371 1.08 -18.46 -17.65
N LEU A 372 0.10 -18.35 -18.57
CA LEU A 372 -1.31 -18.67 -18.25
C LEU A 372 -1.48 -20.10 -17.73
N ARG A 373 -0.74 -21.07 -18.27
CA ARG A 373 -0.76 -22.46 -17.77
C ARG A 373 -0.16 -22.57 -16.36
N ILE A 374 0.90 -21.81 -16.07
CA ILE A 374 1.48 -21.73 -14.70
C ILE A 374 0.47 -21.12 -13.73
N ILE A 375 -0.27 -20.09 -14.17
CA ILE A 375 -1.32 -19.45 -13.37
C ILE A 375 -2.46 -20.42 -13.05
N GLU A 376 -2.93 -21.19 -14.04
CA GLU A 376 -3.95 -22.24 -13.84
C GLU A 376 -3.48 -23.33 -12.87
N GLU A 377 -2.21 -23.73 -12.99
CA GLU A 377 -1.59 -24.68 -12.07
C GLU A 377 -1.50 -24.10 -10.65
N PHE A 378 -1.11 -22.84 -10.50
CA PHE A 378 -1.09 -22.15 -9.20
C PHE A 378 -2.49 -22.03 -8.59
N GLU A 379 -3.48 -21.65 -9.38
CA GLU A 379 -4.87 -21.53 -8.93
C GLU A 379 -5.39 -22.85 -8.37
N SER A 380 -5.20 -23.94 -9.12
CA SER A 380 -5.72 -25.26 -8.80
C SER A 380 -4.90 -26.05 -7.78
N GLN A 381 -3.57 -25.89 -7.75
CA GLN A 381 -2.67 -26.76 -6.99
C GLN A 381 -1.94 -26.07 -5.84
N PHE A 382 -2.05 -24.76 -5.67
CA PHE A 382 -1.37 -24.07 -4.57
C PHE A 382 -1.78 -24.61 -3.20
N LYS A 383 -0.78 -25.06 -2.43
CA LYS A 383 -0.89 -25.43 -1.02
C LYS A 383 0.02 -24.55 -0.18
N ARG A 384 -0.39 -24.25 1.05
CA ARG A 384 0.33 -23.34 1.96
C ARG A 384 1.76 -23.81 2.29
N ASP A 385 1.97 -25.13 2.34
CA ASP A 385 3.27 -25.78 2.53
C ASP A 385 4.14 -25.84 1.26
N LYS A 386 3.68 -25.24 0.15
CA LYS A 386 4.40 -25.17 -1.13
C LYS A 386 4.73 -23.75 -1.57
N ALA A 387 4.57 -22.75 -0.70
CA ALA A 387 4.87 -21.36 -1.04
C ALA A 387 6.34 -21.15 -1.44
N VAL A 388 7.31 -21.74 -0.73
CA VAL A 388 8.74 -21.72 -1.07
C VAL A 388 9.01 -22.37 -2.42
N TRP A 389 8.35 -23.48 -2.72
CA TRP A 389 8.47 -24.17 -4.01
C TRP A 389 7.98 -23.29 -5.16
N TRP A 390 6.84 -22.63 -4.99
CA TRP A 390 6.31 -21.69 -5.97
C TRP A 390 7.21 -20.46 -6.15
N TYR A 391 7.78 -19.95 -5.06
CA TYR A 391 8.69 -18.80 -5.09
C TYR A 391 9.99 -19.11 -5.83
N THR A 392 10.54 -20.31 -5.64
CA THR A 392 11.82 -20.73 -6.25
C THR A 392 11.67 -21.31 -7.66
N ARG A 393 10.45 -21.58 -8.11
CA ARG A 393 10.16 -22.02 -9.47
C ARG A 393 10.40 -20.88 -10.47
N GLN A 394 11.12 -21.18 -11.55
CA GLN A 394 11.24 -20.28 -12.68
C GLN A 394 9.84 -19.97 -13.27
N SER A 395 9.32 -18.80 -12.94
CA SER A 395 8.00 -18.33 -13.31
C SER A 395 7.93 -16.81 -13.22
N SER A 396 6.92 -16.22 -13.83
CA SER A 396 6.59 -14.81 -13.65
C SER A 396 6.31 -14.42 -12.20
N LEU A 397 5.78 -15.34 -11.37
CA LEU A 397 5.48 -15.08 -9.96
C LEU A 397 6.71 -14.56 -9.19
N TYR A 398 7.88 -15.19 -9.38
CA TYR A 398 9.14 -14.74 -8.77
C TYR A 398 9.56 -13.35 -9.29
N ARG A 399 9.49 -13.15 -10.61
CA ARG A 399 9.97 -11.93 -11.29
C ARG A 399 9.14 -10.71 -10.90
N ILE A 400 7.81 -10.81 -11.02
CA ILE A 400 6.87 -9.73 -10.67
C ILE A 400 7.05 -9.36 -9.20
N LEU A 401 7.12 -10.35 -8.30
CA LEU A 401 7.26 -10.09 -6.88
C LEU A 401 8.57 -9.38 -6.55
N ASN A 402 9.70 -9.86 -7.07
CA ASN A 402 11.00 -9.26 -6.77
C ASN A 402 11.19 -7.90 -7.46
N LYS A 403 10.61 -7.68 -8.66
CA LYS A 403 10.55 -6.35 -9.28
C LYS A 403 9.71 -5.41 -8.43
N ALA A 404 8.51 -5.82 -8.02
CA ALA A 404 7.61 -5.02 -7.20
C ALA A 404 8.24 -4.61 -5.86
N LEU A 405 8.92 -5.54 -5.20
CA LEU A 405 9.64 -5.27 -3.95
C LEU A 405 10.79 -4.27 -4.15
N ARG A 406 11.46 -4.33 -5.31
CA ARG A 406 12.58 -3.43 -5.64
C ARG A 406 12.15 -2.03 -6.01
N GLU A 407 11.10 -1.93 -6.80
CA GLU A 407 10.49 -0.66 -7.20
C GLU A 407 9.56 -0.10 -6.12
N GLN A 408 9.36 -0.85 -5.03
CA GLN A 408 8.40 -0.54 -3.97
C GLN A 408 6.99 -0.27 -4.55
N SER A 409 6.60 -1.07 -5.55
CA SER A 409 5.28 -1.03 -6.17
C SER A 409 4.24 -1.55 -5.19
N ILE A 410 3.69 -0.63 -4.39
CA ILE A 410 2.72 -0.95 -3.34
C ILE A 410 1.51 -1.72 -3.89
N ASP A 411 0.97 -1.34 -5.05
CA ASP A 411 -0.19 -2.03 -5.63
C ASP A 411 0.14 -3.50 -5.95
N THR A 412 1.29 -3.75 -6.56
CA THR A 412 1.72 -5.12 -6.89
C THR A 412 2.08 -5.89 -5.62
N ILE A 413 2.82 -5.30 -4.68
CA ILE A 413 3.12 -5.92 -3.38
C ILE A 413 1.82 -6.28 -2.66
N PHE A 414 0.84 -5.38 -2.68
CA PHE A 414 -0.47 -5.59 -2.08
C PHE A 414 -1.26 -6.70 -2.78
N ALA A 415 -1.25 -6.78 -4.11
CA ALA A 415 -1.83 -7.91 -4.83
C ALA A 415 -1.17 -9.24 -4.41
N PHE A 416 0.14 -9.22 -4.14
CA PHE A 416 0.90 -10.39 -3.68
C PHE A 416 0.81 -10.67 -2.18
N ARG A 417 0.07 -9.87 -1.39
CA ARG A 417 0.01 -9.97 0.09
C ARG A 417 -0.32 -11.37 0.61
N PHE A 418 -1.22 -12.08 -0.07
CA PHE A 418 -1.55 -13.46 0.26
C PHE A 418 -0.32 -14.36 0.13
N PHE A 419 0.34 -14.32 -1.02
CA PHE A 419 1.49 -15.17 -1.30
C PHE A 419 2.69 -14.80 -0.41
N LEU A 420 2.95 -13.51 -0.20
CA LEU A 420 3.96 -13.00 0.73
C LEU A 420 3.76 -13.54 2.15
N THR A 421 2.51 -13.58 2.61
CA THR A 421 2.15 -14.07 3.94
C THR A 421 2.37 -15.58 4.05
N GLU A 422 1.93 -16.35 3.06
CA GLU A 422 2.12 -17.81 3.08
C GLU A 422 3.59 -18.20 2.94
N LEU A 423 4.36 -17.49 2.10
CA LEU A 423 5.81 -17.66 1.98
C LEU A 423 6.53 -17.34 3.30
N SER A 424 6.18 -16.22 3.93
CA SER A 424 6.78 -15.81 5.22
C SER A 424 6.44 -16.77 6.35
N LYS A 425 5.20 -17.28 6.39
CA LYS A 425 4.79 -18.32 7.35
C LYS A 425 5.58 -19.60 7.15
N GLN A 426 5.74 -20.06 5.91
CA GLN A 426 6.51 -21.28 5.64
C GLN A 426 7.98 -21.12 6.05
N VAL A 427 8.63 -20.01 5.68
CA VAL A 427 10.00 -19.70 6.10
C VAL A 427 10.10 -19.66 7.63
N SER A 428 9.15 -19.02 8.30
CA SER A 428 9.09 -18.96 9.76
C SER A 428 8.91 -20.34 10.38
N GLN A 429 8.05 -21.20 9.84
CA GLN A 429 7.85 -22.55 10.36
C GLN A 429 9.14 -23.38 10.31
N ILE A 430 9.86 -23.33 9.18
CA ILE A 430 11.15 -24.00 9.01
C ILE A 430 12.17 -23.46 10.02
N TYR A 431 12.26 -22.14 10.15
CA TYR A 431 13.12 -21.47 11.13
C TYR A 431 12.85 -21.94 12.57
N HIS A 432 11.59 -21.92 13.01
CA HIS A 432 11.25 -22.30 14.39
C HIS A 432 11.51 -23.79 14.64
N SER A 433 11.28 -24.66 13.64
CA SER A 433 11.64 -26.07 13.72
C SER A 433 13.15 -26.26 13.92
N TYR A 434 13.97 -25.56 13.13
CA TYR A 434 15.43 -25.56 13.24
C TYR A 434 15.91 -25.03 14.60
N MET A 435 15.37 -23.90 15.05
CA MET A 435 15.76 -23.31 16.33
C MET A 435 15.35 -24.16 17.54
N ASN A 436 14.20 -24.82 17.48
CA ASN A 436 13.78 -25.77 18.51
C ASN A 436 14.73 -26.98 18.56
N HIS A 437 15.17 -27.49 17.40
CA HIS A 437 16.15 -28.56 17.34
C HIS A 437 17.49 -28.14 17.98
N ILE A 438 18.02 -26.95 17.67
CA ILE A 438 19.25 -26.43 18.29
C ILE A 438 19.11 -26.34 19.82
N LYS A 439 17.99 -25.82 20.31
CA LYS A 439 17.72 -25.71 21.75
C LYS A 439 17.66 -27.07 22.44
N LEU A 440 17.04 -28.07 21.81
CA LEU A 440 16.90 -29.43 22.34
C LEU A 440 18.21 -30.21 22.36
N VAL A 441 19.05 -30.05 21.33
CA VAL A 441 20.33 -30.76 21.22
C VAL A 441 21.37 -30.26 22.23
N GLY A 442 21.13 -29.11 22.89
CA GLY A 442 21.89 -28.66 24.07
C GLY A 442 23.39 -28.65 23.83
N ILE A 443 23.91 -27.64 23.14
CA ILE A 443 25.32 -27.68 22.72
C ILE A 443 26.24 -27.41 23.92
N GLN A 444 26.93 -28.48 24.33
CA GLN A 444 28.05 -28.49 25.28
C GLN A 444 29.42 -28.16 24.64
N SER A 445 29.49 -27.58 23.44
CA SER A 445 30.78 -27.27 22.79
C SER A 445 31.08 -25.77 22.79
N ASN A 446 32.31 -25.42 23.19
CA ASN A 446 32.91 -24.09 23.09
C ASN A 446 33.01 -23.54 21.64
N ASP A 447 32.70 -24.36 20.63
CA ASP A 447 32.64 -23.95 19.23
C ASP A 447 31.22 -23.49 18.87
N LYS A 448 31.04 -22.17 18.76
CA LYS A 448 29.82 -21.60 18.16
C LYS A 448 29.71 -22.10 16.72
N ASN A 449 28.68 -22.88 16.43
CA ASN A 449 28.43 -23.39 15.08
C ASN A 449 27.81 -22.27 14.20
N ILE A 450 28.66 -21.32 13.76
CA ILE A 450 28.27 -20.23 12.88
C ILE A 450 27.93 -20.79 11.49
N ILE A 451 26.77 -20.40 10.95
CA ILE A 451 26.37 -20.78 9.59
C ILE A 451 26.92 -19.74 8.63
N HIS A 452 27.66 -20.21 7.61
CA HIS A 452 28.17 -19.37 6.54
C HIS A 452 27.37 -19.60 5.26
N VAL A 453 26.92 -18.50 4.64
CA VAL A 453 26.20 -18.51 3.36
C VAL A 453 26.73 -17.45 2.42
N TYR A 454 26.52 -17.64 1.12
CA TYR A 454 27.18 -16.89 0.06
C TYR A 454 26.23 -16.53 -1.07
N ARG A 455 26.41 -15.34 -1.64
CA ARG A 455 25.71 -14.94 -2.87
C ARG A 455 26.65 -14.18 -3.78
N GLY A 456 26.82 -14.67 -5.00
CA GLY A 456 27.51 -13.93 -6.06
C GLY A 456 26.52 -13.12 -6.88
N GLN A 457 26.86 -11.90 -7.25
CA GLN A 457 26.08 -11.08 -8.20
C GLN A 457 26.92 -9.91 -8.73
N VAL A 458 26.32 -9.10 -9.60
CA VAL A 458 26.82 -7.78 -9.98
C VAL A 458 26.04 -6.69 -9.25
N ILE A 459 26.71 -5.59 -8.91
CA ILE A 459 26.08 -4.38 -8.36
C ILE A 459 26.65 -3.13 -9.03
N ALA A 460 25.92 -2.02 -8.95
CA ALA A 460 26.39 -0.74 -9.46
C ALA A 460 27.63 -0.24 -8.70
N LYS A 461 28.54 0.43 -9.40
CA LYS A 461 29.74 1.02 -8.80
C LYS A 461 29.40 2.01 -7.67
N GLU A 462 28.43 2.88 -7.91
CA GLU A 462 27.93 3.86 -6.93
C GLU A 462 27.39 3.17 -5.66
N GLU A 463 26.69 2.05 -5.83
CA GLU A 463 26.14 1.27 -4.72
C GLU A 463 27.26 0.62 -3.89
N LEU A 464 28.28 0.06 -4.56
CA LEU A 464 29.47 -0.48 -3.88
C LEU A 464 30.24 0.60 -3.11
N GLU A 465 30.45 1.78 -3.70
CA GLU A 465 31.10 2.92 -3.05
C GLU A 465 30.32 3.35 -1.79
N HIS A 466 28.99 3.35 -1.87
CA HIS A 466 28.14 3.65 -0.71
C HIS A 466 28.25 2.57 0.39
N MET A 467 28.36 1.29 0.02
CA MET A 467 28.60 0.20 0.98
C MET A 467 29.97 0.34 1.66
N GLN A 468 31.02 0.70 0.91
CA GLN A 468 32.36 0.94 1.45
C GLN A 468 32.38 2.12 2.43
N ALA A 469 31.64 3.19 2.14
CA ALA A 469 31.47 4.32 3.05
C ALA A 469 30.64 4.01 4.31
N SER A 470 29.97 2.85 4.34
CA SER A 470 29.03 2.45 5.39
C SER A 470 29.47 1.21 6.18
N ILE A 471 30.76 0.85 6.13
CA ILE A 471 31.32 -0.25 6.94
C ILE A 471 31.02 0.00 8.42
N GLY A 472 30.52 -1.03 9.11
CA GLY A 472 30.02 -0.99 10.47
C GLY A 472 28.54 -0.57 10.60
N GLY A 473 27.95 -0.05 9.52
CA GLY A 473 26.52 0.24 9.40
C GLY A 473 25.69 -0.98 8.97
N PHE A 474 24.47 -0.73 8.51
CA PHE A 474 23.48 -1.76 8.20
C PHE A 474 23.08 -1.80 6.73
N ILE A 475 22.74 -2.99 6.25
CA ILE A 475 22.06 -3.23 4.98
C ILE A 475 20.73 -3.90 5.29
N SER A 476 19.64 -3.26 4.90
CA SER A 476 18.32 -3.89 4.84
C SER A 476 18.10 -4.47 3.45
N ILE A 477 17.74 -5.74 3.37
CA ILE A 477 17.35 -6.38 2.11
C ILE A 477 15.83 -6.39 2.02
N ASN A 478 15.32 -5.65 1.04
CA ASN A 478 13.90 -5.40 0.85
C ASN A 478 13.24 -6.46 -0.05
N SER A 479 13.81 -7.67 -0.10
CA SER A 479 13.26 -8.85 -0.77
C SER A 479 13.51 -10.12 0.05
N PHE A 480 12.96 -11.27 -0.37
CA PHE A 480 13.46 -12.56 0.12
C PHE A 480 14.83 -12.80 -0.48
N PHE A 481 15.83 -12.99 0.38
CA PHE A 481 17.22 -13.04 -0.04
C PHE A 481 17.71 -14.49 -0.09
N SER A 482 17.92 -14.98 -1.31
CA SER A 482 18.41 -16.33 -1.58
C SER A 482 19.94 -16.37 -1.54
N THR A 483 20.50 -17.36 -0.85
CA THR A 483 21.94 -17.56 -0.69
C THR A 483 22.30 -19.04 -0.76
N SER A 484 23.52 -19.36 -1.19
CA SER A 484 24.03 -20.72 -1.24
C SER A 484 24.91 -21.03 -0.04
N ARG A 485 24.90 -22.28 0.44
CA ARG A 485 25.93 -22.77 1.37
C ARG A 485 27.28 -23.02 0.69
N SER A 486 27.33 -23.08 -0.64
CA SER A 486 28.57 -23.33 -1.39
C SER A 486 29.22 -22.02 -1.84
N LYS A 487 30.33 -21.65 -1.20
CA LYS A 487 31.17 -20.51 -1.60
C LYS A 487 31.61 -20.61 -3.06
N THR A 488 31.98 -21.81 -3.50
CA THR A 488 32.46 -22.07 -4.87
C THR A 488 31.38 -21.81 -5.92
N LYS A 489 30.15 -22.32 -5.70
CA LYS A 489 29.02 -22.07 -6.61
C LYS A 489 28.68 -20.59 -6.68
N ALA A 490 28.61 -19.90 -5.52
CA ALA A 490 28.33 -18.47 -5.47
C ALA A 490 29.41 -17.64 -6.20
N ARG A 491 30.70 -17.96 -6.02
CA ARG A 491 31.80 -17.33 -6.77
C ARG A 491 31.69 -17.56 -8.27
N GLN A 492 31.38 -18.78 -8.70
CA GLN A 492 31.19 -19.09 -10.11
C GLN A 492 30.05 -18.27 -10.74
N PHE A 493 28.94 -18.11 -10.01
CA PHE A 493 27.81 -17.31 -10.45
C PHE A 493 28.18 -15.82 -10.64
N ALA A 494 28.92 -15.22 -9.71
CA ALA A 494 29.43 -13.85 -9.87
C ALA A 494 30.34 -13.70 -11.10
N LYS A 495 31.18 -14.69 -11.37
CA LYS A 495 32.12 -14.68 -12.51
C LYS A 495 31.44 -14.79 -13.87
N GLN A 496 30.32 -15.52 -13.96
CA GLN A 496 29.57 -15.68 -15.20
C GLN A 496 28.84 -14.40 -15.61
N SER A 497 28.64 -13.46 -14.68
CA SER A 497 27.97 -12.20 -14.96
C SER A 497 28.84 -11.29 -15.83
N THR A 498 28.24 -10.68 -16.85
CA THR A 498 28.89 -9.67 -17.69
C THR A 498 29.07 -8.37 -16.91
N VAL A 499 30.25 -7.77 -17.02
CA VAL A 499 30.62 -6.53 -16.33
C VAL A 499 30.73 -5.42 -17.37
N THR A 500 30.00 -4.33 -17.15
CA THR A 500 30.17 -3.06 -17.88
C THR A 500 31.01 -2.11 -17.05
N GLU A 501 31.42 -0.96 -17.60
CA GLU A 501 32.23 0.05 -16.88
C GLU A 501 31.61 0.52 -15.54
N ASN A 502 30.28 0.38 -15.40
CA ASN A 502 29.53 0.86 -14.22
C ASN A 502 29.10 -0.27 -13.26
N LEU A 503 29.46 -1.53 -13.54
CA LEU A 503 29.11 -2.67 -12.70
C LEU A 503 30.35 -3.28 -12.06
N ASN A 504 30.18 -3.84 -10.86
CA ASN A 504 31.22 -4.59 -10.16
C ASN A 504 30.71 -5.97 -9.78
N ARG A 505 31.56 -6.99 -9.90
CA ARG A 505 31.27 -8.32 -9.35
C ARG A 505 31.47 -8.30 -7.85
N VAL A 506 30.50 -8.86 -7.13
CA VAL A 506 30.47 -8.95 -5.68
C VAL A 506 30.14 -10.37 -5.23
N LEU A 507 30.81 -10.81 -4.17
CA LEU A 507 30.47 -11.97 -3.37
C LEU A 507 30.07 -11.50 -1.96
N PHE A 508 28.80 -11.63 -1.63
CA PHE A 508 28.33 -11.55 -0.26
C PHE A 508 28.74 -12.82 0.49
N GLN A 509 29.40 -12.64 1.63
CA GLN A 509 29.74 -13.68 2.61
C GLN A 509 29.05 -13.32 3.91
N ILE A 510 28.05 -14.10 4.30
CA ILE A 510 27.16 -13.80 5.42
C ILE A 510 27.32 -14.84 6.52
N GLU A 511 27.48 -14.33 7.74
CA GLU A 511 27.55 -15.12 8.96
C GLU A 511 26.23 -15.04 9.71
N ILE A 512 25.72 -16.20 10.14
CA ILE A 512 24.52 -16.33 10.96
C ILE A 512 24.92 -16.99 12.27
N ASP A 513 24.72 -16.28 13.38
CA ASP A 513 24.80 -16.86 14.72
C ASP A 513 23.39 -17.40 15.07
N PRO A 514 23.17 -18.74 15.04
CA PRO A 514 21.86 -19.31 15.25
C PRO A 514 21.38 -19.22 16.71
N TYR A 515 22.22 -18.76 17.64
CA TYR A 515 21.87 -18.61 19.04
C TYR A 515 21.35 -17.21 19.38
N LEU A 516 21.46 -16.26 18.45
CA LEU A 516 20.87 -14.94 18.60
C LEU A 516 19.42 -14.95 18.09
N PRO A 517 18.50 -14.23 18.77
CA PRO A 517 17.18 -14.00 18.21
C PRO A 517 17.37 -13.14 16.97
N THR A 518 17.02 -13.68 15.81
CA THR A 518 17.16 -13.04 14.51
C THR A 518 15.84 -13.14 13.76
N LYS A 519 15.70 -12.32 12.72
CA LYS A 519 14.61 -12.46 11.78
C LYS A 519 14.69 -13.84 11.08
N PRO A 520 13.57 -14.56 10.92
CA PRO A 520 13.55 -15.89 10.32
C PRO A 520 14.32 -16.05 9.00
N PHE A 521 14.95 -17.21 8.85
CA PHE A 521 15.52 -17.73 7.61
C PHE A 521 15.26 -19.23 7.52
N ALA A 522 15.25 -19.78 6.31
CA ALA A 522 14.96 -21.19 6.08
C ALA A 522 16.05 -21.85 5.25
N ASP A 523 16.48 -23.03 5.69
CA ASP A 523 17.13 -23.99 4.81
C ASP A 523 16.06 -24.65 3.95
N ILE A 524 16.15 -24.44 2.64
CA ILE A 524 15.10 -24.82 1.68
C ILE A 524 15.53 -25.94 0.75
N GLU A 525 16.67 -26.59 1.04
CA GLU A 525 17.08 -27.83 0.40
C GLU A 525 15.97 -28.89 0.51
N GLY A 526 15.64 -29.55 -0.60
CA GLY A 526 14.54 -30.53 -0.67
C GLY A 526 13.11 -29.97 -0.67
N ILE A 527 12.91 -28.67 -0.40
CA ILE A 527 11.57 -28.02 -0.36
C ILE A 527 11.39 -27.04 -1.54
N SER A 528 12.48 -26.43 -2.00
CA SER A 528 12.50 -25.56 -3.17
C SER A 528 12.16 -26.32 -4.47
N TYR A 529 11.93 -25.58 -5.54
CA TYR A 529 11.80 -26.14 -6.89
C TYR A 529 13.07 -26.88 -7.35
N TYR A 530 14.24 -26.50 -6.80
CA TYR A 530 15.54 -27.08 -7.07
C TYR A 530 16.03 -27.88 -5.85
N PRO A 531 15.51 -29.09 -5.59
CA PRO A 531 15.70 -29.79 -4.33
C PRO A 531 17.15 -30.17 -4.02
N GLY A 532 18.04 -30.21 -5.03
CA GLY A 532 19.47 -30.50 -4.86
C GLY A 532 20.35 -29.27 -4.60
N GLU A 533 19.75 -28.09 -4.48
CA GLU A 533 20.48 -26.87 -4.15
C GLU A 533 20.48 -26.61 -2.64
N GLN A 534 21.69 -26.47 -2.09
CA GLN A 534 21.90 -26.08 -0.70
C GLN A 534 21.69 -24.57 -0.56
N GLU A 535 20.44 -24.19 -0.39
CA GLU A 535 19.98 -22.81 -0.41
C GLU A 535 19.42 -22.39 0.96
N ILE A 536 19.88 -21.24 1.46
CA ILE A 536 19.29 -20.55 2.61
C ILE A 536 18.53 -19.33 2.08
N LEU A 537 17.24 -19.27 2.42
CA LEU A 537 16.35 -18.17 2.09
C LEU A 537 16.08 -17.32 3.34
N PHE A 538 16.52 -16.06 3.33
CA PHE A 538 16.20 -15.10 4.39
C PHE A 538 14.82 -14.48 4.16
N MET A 539 14.09 -14.26 5.25
CA MET A 539 12.80 -13.59 5.21
C MET A 539 12.94 -12.13 4.78
N LEU A 540 11.90 -11.63 4.12
CA LEU A 540 11.76 -10.25 3.66
C LEU A 540 12.05 -9.24 4.79
N GLY A 541 12.93 -8.27 4.52
CA GLY A 541 13.34 -7.24 5.48
C GLY A 541 14.34 -7.73 6.52
N SER A 542 15.13 -8.75 6.21
CA SER A 542 16.30 -9.12 7.00
C SER A 542 17.35 -8.00 6.94
N ILE A 543 17.95 -7.70 8.10
CA ILE A 543 18.95 -6.65 8.26
C ILE A 543 20.30 -7.29 8.57
N PHE A 544 21.34 -6.78 7.94
CA PHE A 544 22.70 -7.30 8.04
C PHE A 544 23.66 -6.17 8.40
N ARG A 545 24.68 -6.46 9.19
CA ARG A 545 25.76 -5.51 9.48
C ARG A 545 26.89 -5.70 8.47
N ILE A 546 27.42 -4.61 7.94
CA ILE A 546 28.61 -4.65 7.08
C ILE A 546 29.85 -4.73 7.96
N ASN A 547 30.56 -5.85 7.95
CA ASN A 547 31.75 -6.04 8.80
C ASN A 547 33.00 -5.56 8.09
N LYS A 548 33.17 -5.96 6.82
CA LYS A 548 34.37 -5.69 6.04
C LYS A 548 34.08 -5.81 4.55
N ILE A 549 34.78 -5.03 3.74
CA ILE A 549 34.78 -5.17 2.28
C ILE A 549 36.24 -5.29 1.82
N ASP A 550 36.53 -6.37 1.11
CA ASP A 550 37.85 -6.68 0.54
C ASP A 550 37.77 -6.82 -0.98
N TYR A 551 38.90 -6.73 -1.66
CA TYR A 551 39.01 -7.06 -3.08
C TYR A 551 39.89 -8.29 -3.28
N ASP A 552 39.44 -9.21 -4.11
CA ASP A 552 40.17 -10.41 -4.51
C ASP A 552 40.72 -10.22 -5.92
N ASP A 553 42.01 -9.91 -6.01
CA ASP A 553 42.71 -9.64 -7.26
C ASP A 553 42.71 -10.85 -8.22
N GLN A 554 42.71 -12.07 -7.69
CA GLN A 554 42.77 -13.28 -8.53
C GLN A 554 41.50 -13.46 -9.35
N ASP A 555 40.36 -13.13 -8.75
CA ASP A 555 39.04 -13.33 -9.33
C ASP A 555 38.39 -12.02 -9.82
N ALA A 556 39.10 -10.88 -9.67
CA ALA A 556 38.59 -9.53 -9.90
C ALA A 556 37.20 -9.33 -9.25
N LEU A 557 37.13 -9.63 -7.95
CA LEU A 557 35.86 -9.82 -7.23
C LEU A 557 35.90 -9.11 -5.87
N TRP A 558 34.92 -8.27 -5.60
CA TRP A 558 34.74 -7.67 -4.27
C TRP A 558 34.09 -8.67 -3.32
N ILE A 559 34.63 -8.81 -2.11
CA ILE A 559 34.12 -9.71 -1.06
C ILE A 559 33.51 -8.85 0.06
N LEU A 560 32.21 -8.99 0.27
CA LEU A 560 31.44 -8.26 1.27
C LEU A 560 31.14 -9.20 2.43
N SER A 561 31.87 -9.03 3.53
CA SER A 561 31.67 -9.80 4.77
C SER A 561 30.62 -9.14 5.65
N MET A 562 29.57 -9.87 5.99
CA MET A 562 28.40 -9.36 6.71
C MET A 562 27.91 -10.36 7.77
N SER A 563 27.14 -9.87 8.74
CA SER A 563 26.47 -10.72 9.74
C SER A 563 24.98 -10.41 9.82
N LEU A 564 24.14 -11.44 9.94
CA LEU A 564 22.72 -11.25 10.22
C LEU A 564 22.53 -10.58 11.58
N CYS A 565 21.77 -9.48 11.63
CA CYS A 565 21.56 -8.73 12.86
C CYS A 565 20.56 -9.45 13.78
N SER A 566 20.81 -9.33 15.09
CA SER A 566 19.86 -9.78 16.10
C SER A 566 18.71 -8.79 16.23
N GLU A 567 17.52 -9.29 16.57
CA GLU A 567 16.37 -8.47 16.98
C GLU A 567 16.66 -7.64 18.26
N ASN A 568 17.67 -8.05 19.03
CA ASN A 568 18.13 -7.33 20.22
C ASN A 568 19.31 -6.39 19.95
N ASP A 569 19.67 -6.15 18.69
CA ASP A 569 20.68 -5.13 18.36
C ASP A 569 20.19 -3.76 18.87
N PHE A 570 20.98 -3.15 19.76
CA PHE A 570 20.59 -1.93 20.47
C PHE A 570 20.28 -0.77 19.51
N GLU A 571 21.09 -0.62 18.45
CA GLU A 571 20.94 0.45 17.44
C GLU A 571 19.65 0.26 16.63
N LEU A 572 19.28 -0.99 16.31
CA LEU A 572 18.02 -1.29 15.61
C LEU A 572 16.79 -1.19 16.52
N LYS A 573 16.91 -1.61 17.79
CA LYS A 573 15.79 -1.63 18.73
C LYS A 573 15.28 -0.23 19.03
N GLU A 574 16.16 0.73 19.26
CA GLU A 574 15.79 2.13 19.48
C GLU A 574 15.01 2.71 18.28
N LEU A 575 15.49 2.41 17.07
CA LEU A 575 14.90 2.82 15.80
C LEU A 575 13.49 2.23 15.60
N PHE A 576 13.32 0.92 15.83
CA PHE A 576 12.03 0.23 15.64
C PHE A 576 11.01 0.52 16.74
N VAL A 577 11.44 0.71 18.00
CA VAL A 577 10.54 1.05 19.11
C VAL A 577 9.87 2.40 18.88
N TYR A 578 10.62 3.40 18.40
CA TYR A 578 10.06 4.71 18.08
C TYR A 578 8.99 4.63 17.00
N LEU A 579 9.25 3.89 15.92
CA LEU A 579 8.35 3.78 14.77
C LEU A 579 7.10 2.93 15.04
N LYS A 580 7.25 1.85 15.81
CA LYS A 580 6.11 1.01 16.21
C LYS A 580 5.16 1.71 17.18
N LYS A 581 5.64 2.75 17.89
CA LYS A 581 4.81 3.55 18.80
C LYS A 581 3.62 4.20 18.07
N ASP A 582 3.81 4.60 16.82
CA ASP A 582 2.79 5.32 16.03
C ASP A 582 1.90 4.37 15.20
N ILE A 583 2.30 3.11 15.02
CA ILE A 583 1.59 2.10 14.20
C ILE A 583 0.66 1.22 15.04
N GLY A 584 0.92 1.09 16.34
CA GLY A 584 0.15 0.22 17.24
C GLY A 584 0.39 -1.28 16.98
N GLU A 585 -0.20 -2.12 17.83
CA GLU A 585 -0.14 -3.59 17.67
C GLU A 585 -1.11 -4.09 16.60
N GLU A 586 -2.22 -3.39 16.38
CA GLU A 586 -3.26 -3.75 15.42
C GLU A 586 -2.86 -3.41 13.98
N THR A 587 -2.70 -4.43 13.15
CA THR A 587 -2.42 -4.27 11.71
C THR A 587 -3.69 -4.47 10.91
N SER A 588 -4.20 -3.38 10.35
CA SER A 588 -5.40 -3.34 9.50
C SER A 588 -5.11 -2.65 8.17
N MET A 589 -6.09 -2.70 7.25
CA MET A 589 -6.06 -1.89 6.04
C MET A 589 -6.02 -0.38 6.35
N VAL A 590 -6.56 0.06 7.48
CA VAL A 590 -6.46 1.46 7.95
C VAL A 590 -5.01 1.77 8.32
N THR A 591 -4.36 0.89 9.08
CA THR A 591 -2.94 1.03 9.44
C THR A 591 -2.06 1.14 8.20
N LEU A 592 -2.33 0.30 7.18
CA LEU A 592 -1.63 0.37 5.89
C LEU A 592 -1.84 1.71 5.19
N GLY A 593 -3.09 2.19 5.10
CA GLY A 593 -3.39 3.48 4.48
C GLY A 593 -2.69 4.65 5.18
N ASN A 594 -2.71 4.67 6.51
CA ASN A 594 -2.04 5.70 7.31
C ASN A 594 -0.53 5.69 7.07
N LEU A 595 0.08 4.50 6.98
CA LEU A 595 1.49 4.35 6.70
C LEU A 595 1.86 4.93 5.33
N LEU A 596 1.04 4.66 4.31
CA LEU A 596 1.22 5.19 2.97
C LEU A 596 1.12 6.72 2.95
N VAL A 597 0.24 7.31 3.76
CA VAL A 597 0.19 8.77 3.94
C VAL A 597 1.50 9.29 4.52
N GLN A 598 2.05 8.64 5.55
CA GLN A 598 3.34 9.04 6.15
C GLN A 598 4.51 8.89 5.18
N MET A 599 4.45 7.91 4.27
CA MET A 599 5.42 7.74 3.19
C MET A 599 5.29 8.78 2.07
N GLY A 600 4.22 9.58 2.05
CA GLY A 600 3.90 10.50 0.96
C GLY A 600 3.27 9.82 -0.26
N GLU A 601 2.91 8.54 -0.15
CA GLU A 601 2.31 7.72 -1.20
C GLU A 601 0.79 7.92 -1.25
N TYR A 602 0.36 9.17 -1.44
CA TYR A 602 -1.03 9.59 -1.25
C TYR A 602 -2.02 8.90 -2.18
N ASP A 603 -1.67 8.65 -3.44
CA ASP A 603 -2.55 7.96 -4.40
C ASP A 603 -2.83 6.52 -3.98
N LYS A 604 -1.80 5.82 -3.48
CA LYS A 604 -1.94 4.44 -2.98
C LYS A 604 -2.73 4.42 -1.68
N ALA A 605 -2.47 5.36 -0.76
CA ALA A 605 -3.26 5.51 0.46
C ALA A 605 -4.75 5.73 0.13
N GLU A 606 -5.05 6.58 -0.86
CA GLU A 606 -6.43 6.83 -1.31
C GLU A 606 -7.11 5.55 -1.78
N ARG A 607 -6.45 4.76 -2.64
CA ARG A 607 -6.98 3.47 -3.12
C ARG A 607 -7.30 2.52 -1.98
N VAL A 608 -6.38 2.40 -1.01
CA VAL A 608 -6.57 1.57 0.18
C VAL A 608 -7.80 2.02 0.94
N PHE A 609 -7.94 3.32 1.23
CA PHE A 609 -9.08 3.86 1.97
C PHE A 609 -10.39 3.80 1.20
N LEU A 610 -10.40 4.00 -0.12
CA LEU A 610 -11.57 3.82 -0.98
C LEU A 610 -12.07 2.38 -0.90
N ARG A 611 -11.16 1.41 -0.97
CA ARG A 611 -11.49 -0.02 -0.92
C ARG A 611 -12.18 -0.42 0.38
N ILE A 612 -11.71 0.11 1.50
CA ILE A 612 -12.32 -0.15 2.82
C ILE A 612 -13.38 0.88 3.21
N LYS A 613 -13.74 1.80 2.28
CA LYS A 613 -14.69 2.90 2.49
C LYS A 613 -14.39 3.74 3.75
N HIS A 614 -13.10 3.90 4.07
CA HIS A 614 -12.64 4.59 5.28
C HIS A 614 -12.53 6.10 5.02
N ARG A 615 -13.62 6.82 5.32
CA ARG A 615 -13.79 8.24 5.01
C ARG A 615 -12.79 9.16 5.72
N GLU A 616 -12.41 8.85 6.95
CA GLU A 616 -11.44 9.65 7.71
C GLU A 616 -10.06 9.65 7.03
N GLY A 617 -9.56 8.48 6.63
CA GLY A 617 -8.33 8.37 5.85
C GLY A 617 -8.40 9.08 4.49
N LEU A 618 -9.56 9.06 3.81
CA LEU A 618 -9.74 9.82 2.56
C LEU A 618 -9.65 11.34 2.78
N ILE A 619 -10.21 11.84 3.89
CA ILE A 619 -10.06 13.25 4.28
C ILE A 619 -8.59 13.58 4.51
N GLU A 620 -7.87 12.73 5.25
CA GLU A 620 -6.44 12.92 5.52
C GLU A 620 -5.62 12.95 4.22
N VAL A 621 -5.84 11.99 3.32
CA VAL A 621 -5.18 11.95 2.01
C VAL A 621 -5.44 13.21 1.21
N ALA A 622 -6.70 13.65 1.12
CA ALA A 622 -7.07 14.87 0.40
C ALA A 622 -6.39 16.12 1.01
N GLU A 623 -6.30 16.22 2.34
CA GLU A 623 -5.56 17.31 2.98
C GLU A 623 -4.06 17.28 2.65
N GLN A 624 -3.43 16.11 2.71
CA GLN A 624 -2.00 15.99 2.43
C GLN A 624 -1.66 16.25 0.97
N LYS A 625 -2.48 15.77 0.02
CA LYS A 625 -2.38 16.16 -1.40
C LYS A 625 -2.53 17.67 -1.56
N GLY A 626 -3.51 18.27 -0.88
CA GLY A 626 -3.70 19.73 -0.86
C GLY A 626 -2.43 20.47 -0.41
N ASN A 627 -1.84 20.05 0.70
CA ASN A 627 -0.59 20.62 1.25
C ASN A 627 0.59 20.46 0.27
N PHE A 628 0.74 19.27 -0.31
CA PHE A 628 1.79 18.97 -1.28
C PHE A 628 1.70 19.87 -2.52
N HIS A 629 0.51 19.98 -3.13
CA HIS A 629 0.29 20.85 -4.27
C HIS A 629 0.48 22.33 -3.93
N LEU A 630 0.12 22.74 -2.72
CA LEU A 630 0.34 24.10 -2.24
C LEU A 630 1.84 24.43 -2.16
N ALA A 631 2.64 23.52 -1.59
CA ALA A 631 4.09 23.65 -1.53
C ALA A 631 4.73 23.70 -2.93
N MET A 632 4.19 22.95 -3.89
CA MET A 632 4.59 22.98 -5.30
C MET A 632 4.04 24.19 -6.09
N LYS A 633 3.35 25.13 -5.43
CA LYS A 633 2.70 26.31 -6.03
C LYS A 633 1.65 25.97 -7.10
N ARG A 634 1.10 24.75 -7.05
CA ARG A 634 0.02 24.26 -7.92
C ARG A 634 -1.33 24.57 -7.27
N TYR A 635 -1.63 25.86 -7.14
CA TYR A 635 -2.71 26.35 -6.28
C TYR A 635 -4.10 25.81 -6.63
N LYS A 636 -4.42 25.67 -7.92
CA LYS A 636 -5.72 25.13 -8.37
C LYS A 636 -5.93 23.70 -7.86
N TYR A 637 -4.95 22.83 -8.06
CA TYR A 637 -4.99 21.44 -7.57
C TYR A 637 -5.08 21.39 -6.04
N ALA A 638 -4.34 22.25 -5.33
CA ALA A 638 -4.42 22.33 -3.87
C ALA A 638 -5.84 22.67 -3.39
N ILE A 639 -6.48 23.66 -4.04
CA ILE A 639 -7.86 24.07 -3.73
C ILE A 639 -8.84 22.93 -4.00
N ASP A 640 -8.70 22.22 -5.13
CA ASP A 640 -9.59 21.12 -5.49
C ASP A 640 -9.50 19.98 -4.45
N HIS A 641 -8.30 19.62 -4.00
CA HIS A 641 -8.12 18.63 -2.93
C HIS A 641 -8.67 19.10 -1.58
N TYR A 642 -8.45 20.36 -1.18
CA TYR A 642 -9.03 20.88 0.07
C TYR A 642 -10.57 20.96 0.03
N LYS A 643 -11.16 21.20 -1.14
CA LYS A 643 -12.62 21.15 -1.34
C LYS A 643 -13.15 19.74 -1.22
N ASN A 644 -12.47 18.74 -1.81
CA ASN A 644 -12.82 17.34 -1.63
C ASN A 644 -12.80 16.96 -0.12
N ALA A 645 -11.73 17.33 0.60
CA ALA A 645 -11.67 17.12 2.05
C ALA A 645 -12.82 17.81 2.81
N LEU A 646 -13.23 19.01 2.41
CA LEU A 646 -14.38 19.72 2.96
C LEU A 646 -15.70 18.97 2.73
N GLU A 647 -15.92 18.46 1.53
CA GLU A 647 -17.14 17.72 1.17
C GLU A 647 -17.25 16.43 1.98
N LEU A 648 -16.18 15.64 2.03
CA LEU A 648 -16.12 14.42 2.84
C LEU A 648 -16.38 14.72 4.33
N ARG A 649 -15.83 15.82 4.86
CA ARG A 649 -16.10 16.27 6.25
C ARG A 649 -17.55 16.68 6.46
N ARG A 650 -18.19 17.34 5.49
CA ARG A 650 -19.60 17.72 5.59
C ARG A 650 -20.53 16.52 5.57
N GLU A 651 -20.14 15.44 4.91
CA GLU A 651 -20.90 14.20 4.92
C GLU A 651 -20.71 13.39 6.22
N LEU A 652 -19.49 13.38 6.77
CA LEU A 652 -19.13 12.56 7.92
C LEU A 652 -19.45 13.24 9.27
N LEU A 653 -19.30 14.56 9.34
CA LEU A 653 -19.32 15.32 10.59
C LEU A 653 -20.56 16.21 10.67
N PRO A 654 -21.07 16.47 11.88
CA PRO A 654 -22.12 17.47 12.08
C PRO A 654 -21.70 18.83 11.50
N VAL A 655 -22.66 19.61 10.99
CA VAL A 655 -22.40 20.93 10.36
C VAL A 655 -21.61 21.87 11.27
N SER A 656 -21.72 21.72 12.59
CA SER A 656 -21.03 22.52 13.59
C SER A 656 -19.56 22.11 13.79
N HIS A 657 -19.11 20.95 13.29
CA HIS A 657 -17.79 20.41 13.61
C HIS A 657 -16.64 21.36 13.21
N PRO A 658 -15.68 21.66 14.11
CA PRO A 658 -14.63 22.65 13.86
C PRO A 658 -13.70 22.30 12.68
N ASP A 659 -13.60 21.04 12.29
CA ASP A 659 -12.81 20.62 11.12
C ASP A 659 -13.39 21.11 9.79
N ILE A 660 -14.70 21.37 9.72
CA ILE A 660 -15.33 22.01 8.56
C ILE A 660 -14.80 23.45 8.43
N ALA A 661 -14.70 24.16 9.56
CA ALA A 661 -14.11 25.50 9.59
C ALA A 661 -12.62 25.48 9.22
N LYS A 662 -11.87 24.46 9.65
CA LYS A 662 -10.47 24.24 9.28
C LYS A 662 -10.31 24.08 7.76
N SER A 663 -11.15 23.26 7.13
CA SER A 663 -11.15 23.11 5.66
C SER A 663 -11.36 24.44 4.93
N TYR A 664 -12.32 25.25 5.37
CA TYR A 664 -12.53 26.59 4.79
C TYR A 664 -11.29 27.49 4.94
N SER A 665 -10.61 27.45 6.09
CA SER A 665 -9.36 28.17 6.30
C SER A 665 -8.23 27.69 5.37
N SER A 666 -8.11 26.37 5.12
CA SER A 666 -7.12 25.81 4.19
C SER A 666 -7.38 26.26 2.74
N ILE A 667 -8.65 26.25 2.31
CA ILE A 667 -9.06 26.76 0.99
C ILE A 667 -8.75 28.25 0.87
N ALA A 668 -9.07 29.05 1.89
CA ALA A 668 -8.79 30.48 1.93
C ALA A 668 -7.29 30.77 1.78
N MET A 669 -6.46 30.04 2.53
CA MET A 669 -5.01 30.13 2.48
C MET A 669 -4.47 29.81 1.07
N ALA A 670 -5.00 28.77 0.41
CA ALA A 670 -4.60 28.42 -0.94
C ALA A 670 -4.96 29.53 -1.97
N TYR A 671 -6.14 30.15 -1.84
CA TYR A 671 -6.49 31.32 -2.64
C TYR A 671 -5.64 32.56 -2.32
N GLU A 672 -5.23 32.78 -1.06
CA GLU A 672 -4.32 33.86 -0.68
C GLU A 672 -2.96 33.68 -1.38
N PHE A 673 -2.39 32.47 -1.33
CA PHE A 673 -1.14 32.17 -2.03
C PHE A 673 -1.27 32.33 -3.55
N TRP A 674 -2.45 32.05 -4.10
CA TRP A 674 -2.76 32.30 -5.51
C TRP A 674 -3.09 33.77 -5.84
N LYS A 675 -3.00 34.68 -4.87
CA LYS A 675 -3.33 36.11 -4.99
C LYS A 675 -4.79 36.39 -5.37
N GLN A 676 -5.69 35.44 -5.13
CA GLN A 676 -7.13 35.59 -5.33
C GLN A 676 -7.77 36.13 -4.04
N HIS A 677 -7.40 37.37 -3.68
CA HIS A 677 -7.70 37.95 -2.36
C HIS A 677 -9.19 38.03 -2.04
N ALA A 678 -10.05 38.31 -3.03
CA ALA A 678 -11.50 38.33 -2.82
C ALA A 678 -12.04 36.97 -2.37
N LYS A 679 -11.71 35.90 -3.10
CA LYS A 679 -12.12 34.53 -2.73
C LYS A 679 -11.54 34.09 -1.40
N ALA A 680 -10.28 34.41 -1.13
CA ALA A 680 -9.65 34.11 0.15
C ALA A 680 -10.36 34.79 1.33
N ILE A 681 -10.77 36.06 1.17
CA ILE A 681 -11.57 36.80 2.16
C ILE A 681 -12.90 36.07 2.42
N ASP A 682 -13.63 35.71 1.36
CA ASP A 682 -14.93 35.03 1.48
C ASP A 682 -14.78 33.71 2.27
N TYR A 683 -13.78 32.89 1.92
CA TYR A 683 -13.53 31.61 2.60
C TYR A 683 -13.05 31.77 4.05
N TYR A 684 -12.24 32.80 4.35
CA TYR A 684 -11.86 33.11 5.73
C TYR A 684 -13.08 33.55 6.55
N GLN A 685 -14.00 34.32 5.97
CA GLN A 685 -15.26 34.69 6.62
C GLN A 685 -16.13 33.47 6.89
N CYS A 686 -16.31 32.57 5.91
CA CYS A 686 -17.02 31.30 6.11
C CYS A 686 -16.39 30.46 7.24
N SER A 687 -15.06 30.39 7.30
CA SER A 687 -14.35 29.68 8.38
C SER A 687 -14.64 30.28 9.76
N ILE A 688 -14.59 31.61 9.89
CA ILE A 688 -14.89 32.31 11.15
C ILE A 688 -16.35 32.10 11.56
N GLU A 689 -17.29 32.18 10.62
CA GLU A 689 -18.71 31.96 10.91
C GLU A 689 -18.95 30.53 11.42
N GLN A 690 -18.29 29.53 10.83
CA GLN A 690 -18.38 28.16 11.30
C GLN A 690 -17.77 27.97 12.69
N TYR A 691 -16.57 28.51 12.94
CA TYR A 691 -15.99 28.41 14.28
C TYR A 691 -16.84 29.09 15.35
N LYS A 692 -17.52 30.21 15.06
CA LYS A 692 -18.42 30.88 16.00
C LYS A 692 -19.60 30.02 16.46
N ARG A 693 -19.96 28.98 15.69
CA ARG A 693 -21.04 28.05 16.05
C ARG A 693 -20.61 27.02 17.10
N THR A 694 -19.31 26.82 17.32
CA THR A 694 -18.79 25.78 18.24
C THR A 694 -17.75 26.25 19.23
N MET A 695 -17.11 27.39 19.00
CA MET A 695 -16.01 27.87 19.80
C MET A 695 -16.23 29.32 20.21
N LYS A 696 -15.78 29.67 21.42
CA LYS A 696 -15.77 31.06 21.89
C LYS A 696 -14.83 31.90 21.02
N ASP A 697 -15.12 33.19 20.89
CA ASP A 697 -14.36 34.13 20.04
C ASP A 697 -12.86 34.23 20.39
N ASN A 698 -12.47 33.85 21.60
CA ASN A 698 -11.09 33.84 22.09
C ASN A 698 -10.33 32.53 21.83
N HIS A 699 -10.95 31.57 21.14
CA HIS A 699 -10.27 30.32 20.78
C HIS A 699 -9.09 30.58 19.83
N PRO A 700 -7.90 29.97 20.04
CA PRO A 700 -6.71 30.25 19.23
C PRO A 700 -6.93 30.14 17.72
N LEU A 701 -7.69 29.15 17.25
CA LEU A 701 -8.02 28.98 15.83
C LEU A 701 -8.87 30.14 15.28
N VAL A 702 -9.83 30.65 16.06
CA VAL A 702 -10.67 31.80 15.65
C VAL A 702 -9.83 33.05 15.53
N ILE A 703 -8.95 33.30 16.51
CA ILE A 703 -8.03 34.45 16.51
C ILE A 703 -7.08 34.36 15.30
N GLN A 704 -6.50 33.18 15.05
CA GLN A 704 -5.59 32.97 13.93
C GLN A 704 -6.28 33.25 12.58
N THR A 705 -7.48 32.72 12.37
CA THR A 705 -8.24 32.96 11.14
C THR A 705 -8.64 34.43 10.98
N LYS A 706 -9.04 35.12 12.06
CA LYS A 706 -9.31 36.57 12.05
C LYS A 706 -8.07 37.39 11.72
N ASN A 707 -6.91 37.05 12.28
CA ASN A 707 -5.64 37.73 12.00
C ASN A 707 -5.22 37.54 10.53
N ASN A 708 -5.39 36.34 9.98
CA ASN A 708 -5.13 36.08 8.56
C ASN A 708 -6.04 36.93 7.66
N LEU A 709 -7.34 36.99 7.99
CA LEU A 709 -8.30 37.83 7.28
C LEU A 709 -7.93 39.31 7.34
N LEU A 710 -7.58 39.83 8.51
CA LEU A 710 -7.20 41.24 8.70
C LEU A 710 -5.95 41.58 7.87
N ARG A 711 -4.90 40.77 7.98
CA ARG A 711 -3.67 40.94 7.18
C ARG A 711 -3.97 40.96 5.67
N LEU A 712 -4.89 40.10 5.23
CA LEU A 712 -5.27 40.01 3.83
C LEU A 712 -6.06 41.24 3.36
N GLN A 713 -6.94 41.77 4.21
CA GLN A 713 -7.70 43.00 3.92
C GLN A 713 -6.78 44.23 3.86
N GLU A 714 -5.81 44.34 4.76
CA GLU A 714 -4.79 45.39 4.73
C GLU A 714 -3.97 45.34 3.43
N ARG A 715 -3.53 44.15 3.01
CA ARG A 715 -2.82 43.94 1.73
C ARG A 715 -3.65 44.21 0.47
N LYS A 716 -4.98 44.22 0.57
CA LYS A 716 -5.86 44.56 -0.56
C LYS A 716 -6.08 46.07 -0.68
N ASN A 717 -5.96 46.79 0.44
CA ASN A 717 -6.16 48.23 0.54
C ASN A 717 -4.87 49.05 0.30
N HIS A 718 -3.73 48.37 0.18
CA HIS A 718 -2.43 48.89 -0.24
C HIS A 718 -2.05 48.27 -1.59
#